data_AF-A0A177E184-F1
#
_entry.id   AF-A0A177E184-F1
#
_cell.length_a   1.000
_cell.length_b   1.000
_cell.length_c   1.000
_cell.angle_alpha   90.00
_cell.angle_beta   90.00
_cell.angle_gamma   90.00
#
_symmetry.space_group_name_H-M   'P 1'
#
loop_
_entity.id
_entity.type
_entity.pdbx_description
1 polymer ?
#
loop_
_entity_poly.entity_id
_entity_poly.type
_entity_poly.pdbx_seq_one_letter_code
_entity_poly.pdbx_strand_id
1 'polypeptide(L)'
;MGFDYALVHLKYTIPPAVGLTWLYRPFFTKLDVYKVVYLILVAVLSTIPWDSYLIRTGIWSYPAHVIVGPKLLDIPLEEVFFFVVQTYNTSILYLLLSRPTFQPVYLSPERGASGHRWRYTKFAGQIFFLGVIAWGWRCIKDDSKGTYTGLILIWAGPFLLLLWSLAYQFILALPLTNTAAPIILPTLYLWIVDTLALRRGTWVINTGTKYGVHLWDGLEIEEALFFLVTNSLIVFGQLAFDNALAVLYTFPALFTKPSLLPSPMVLMRALLTSCSKYDDARLVGLGEAVHRLKRKSRSFYLASATFPGPLRADLLLLYSFCRVADDLVDNASSADEAKDWIAKLRKFLNNTYSDSASKPTIQAQVREDFPAGTQSALLQLPAAKLSHQPLEDLLRGFEMDLAFDKEPLIKTTEDLRLYSERVAGTVAQMCIELIFNWYPSALPVEEQRTIVAAGNGMGVALQYVNIARDIEVDAKIGRVYLPLKWLAEVGLSYDEVLKKPDHPQIEALRKRLLKDAFSLYEEAKDAIERLPIEARGPIRVAVESYMEIGRVLGQANFKVKAGRATVPKSRRIMPFPDNYTDETTFLDHLQRNPRLQPYEFWSLMGDATVIVQHLATVIIFACCFVAIIHDRVSPVAIVGWATLCTVLAWFLWDHWMGQEFATVSNVASTPTSDTDKAGPQPSSALSGRAQQRLATAKSALLIYAALLGLSPILKSLTRSTTSDSIWALSTWLLLMNVAFFDYSGGTGAQYEDHSPFEYTCG
;
A
#
# COMPACT_ATOMS: atom_id res chain seq x y z
N MET A 1 -17.68 -33.74 -26.83
CA MET A 1 -16.37 -33.35 -26.27
C MET A 1 -16.66 -32.34 -25.18
N GLY A 2 -16.30 -32.62 -23.92
CA GLY A 2 -16.65 -31.79 -22.76
C GLY A 2 -15.80 -30.54 -22.61
N PHE A 3 -15.85 -29.64 -23.58
CA PHE A 3 -15.09 -28.38 -23.53
C PHE A 3 -15.97 -27.14 -23.50
N ASP A 4 -17.30 -27.29 -23.46
CA ASP A 4 -18.21 -26.15 -23.62
C ASP A 4 -18.03 -25.11 -22.50
N TYR A 5 -17.82 -25.54 -21.24
CA TYR A 5 -17.54 -24.60 -20.16
C TYR A 5 -16.16 -23.93 -20.32
N ALA A 6 -15.11 -24.71 -20.63
CA ALA A 6 -13.79 -24.15 -20.92
C ALA A 6 -13.82 -23.13 -22.09
N LEU A 7 -14.66 -23.37 -23.11
CA LEU A 7 -14.86 -22.46 -24.23
C LEU A 7 -15.57 -21.15 -23.83
N VAL A 8 -16.45 -21.17 -22.83
CA VAL A 8 -17.02 -19.94 -22.25
C VAL A 8 -15.89 -19.08 -21.68
N HIS A 9 -14.95 -19.66 -20.93
CA HIS A 9 -13.82 -18.91 -20.40
C HIS A 9 -12.92 -18.34 -21.48
N LEU A 10 -12.53 -19.17 -22.44
CA LEU A 10 -11.67 -18.76 -23.55
C LEU A 10 -12.26 -17.60 -24.36
N LYS A 11 -13.59 -17.56 -24.51
CA LYS A 11 -14.27 -16.52 -25.29
C LYS A 11 -14.62 -15.27 -24.47
N TYR A 12 -14.97 -15.44 -23.20
CA TYR A 12 -15.63 -14.37 -22.45
C TYR A 12 -14.89 -13.93 -21.19
N THR A 13 -14.18 -14.80 -20.47
CA THR A 13 -13.54 -14.36 -19.20
C THR A 13 -12.05 -14.10 -19.33
N ILE A 14 -11.33 -14.88 -20.16
CA ILE A 14 -9.90 -14.73 -20.41
C ILE A 14 -9.58 -13.48 -21.26
N PRO A 15 -10.30 -13.15 -22.34
CA PRO A 15 -9.96 -11.97 -23.14
C PRO A 15 -10.04 -10.64 -22.37
N PRO A 16 -11.07 -10.38 -21.53
CA PRO A 16 -11.05 -9.23 -20.63
C PRO A 16 -9.87 -9.24 -19.66
N ALA A 17 -9.47 -10.40 -19.14
CA ALA A 17 -8.30 -10.50 -18.25
C ALA A 17 -7.04 -10.03 -18.97
N VAL A 18 -6.77 -10.58 -20.16
CA VAL A 18 -5.61 -10.18 -20.98
C VAL A 18 -5.67 -8.68 -21.31
N GLY A 19 -6.83 -8.18 -21.74
CA GLY A 19 -7.00 -6.77 -22.11
C GLY A 19 -6.79 -5.81 -20.94
N LEU A 20 -7.38 -6.11 -19.78
CA LEU A 20 -7.22 -5.33 -18.55
C LEU A 20 -5.78 -5.39 -18.03
N THR A 21 -5.13 -6.55 -18.07
CA THR A 21 -3.72 -6.69 -17.68
C THR A 21 -2.82 -5.88 -18.59
N TRP A 22 -3.03 -5.92 -19.91
CA TRP A 22 -2.26 -5.13 -20.85
C TRP A 22 -2.40 -3.63 -20.58
N LEU A 23 -3.62 -3.16 -20.32
CA LEU A 23 -3.90 -1.76 -19.99
C LEU A 23 -3.29 -1.33 -18.65
N TYR A 24 -3.32 -2.21 -17.64
CA TYR A 24 -2.79 -1.92 -16.30
C TYR A 24 -1.28 -2.20 -16.16
N ARG A 25 -0.67 -2.92 -17.13
CA ARG A 25 0.75 -3.34 -17.14
C ARG A 25 1.73 -2.26 -16.68
N PRO A 26 1.65 -0.99 -17.13
CA PRO A 26 2.61 0.04 -16.74
C PRO A 26 2.57 0.43 -15.25
N PHE A 27 1.49 0.09 -14.55
CA PHE A 27 1.24 0.49 -13.17
C PHE A 27 1.34 -0.66 -12.16
N PHE A 28 1.54 -1.89 -12.64
CA PHE A 28 1.62 -3.08 -11.80
C PHE A 28 2.74 -2.96 -10.77
N THR A 29 2.39 -3.09 -9.50
CA THR A 29 3.36 -3.20 -8.40
C THR A 29 3.30 -4.56 -7.74
N LYS A 30 4.34 -4.92 -6.98
CA LYS A 30 4.35 -6.14 -6.14
C LYS A 30 3.18 -6.14 -5.15
N LEU A 31 2.81 -4.98 -4.63
CA LEU A 31 1.69 -4.81 -3.72
C LEU A 31 0.34 -5.10 -4.40
N ASP A 32 0.18 -4.67 -5.65
CA ASP A 32 -1.02 -4.97 -6.44
C ASP A 32 -1.15 -6.48 -6.71
N VAL A 33 -0.04 -7.14 -7.06
CA VAL A 33 -0.01 -8.60 -7.24
C VAL A 33 -0.38 -9.32 -5.94
N TYR A 34 0.25 -8.93 -4.82
CA TYR A 34 -0.06 -9.48 -3.50
C TYR A 34 -1.55 -9.34 -3.16
N LYS A 35 -2.13 -8.16 -3.38
CA LYS A 35 -3.55 -7.88 -3.14
C LYS A 35 -4.47 -8.77 -3.98
N VAL A 36 -4.19 -8.90 -5.27
CA VAL A 36 -4.99 -9.71 -6.21
C VAL A 36 -4.89 -11.19 -5.87
N VAL A 37 -3.68 -11.71 -5.63
CA VAL A 37 -3.46 -13.12 -5.27
C VAL A 37 -4.13 -13.44 -3.93
N TYR A 38 -4.02 -12.55 -2.95
CA TYR A 38 -4.68 -12.72 -1.66
C TYR A 38 -6.21 -12.82 -1.82
N LEU A 39 -6.82 -11.94 -2.61
CA LEU A 39 -8.27 -11.98 -2.84
C LEU A 39 -8.72 -13.20 -3.65
N ILE A 40 -7.94 -13.66 -4.63
CA ILE A 40 -8.22 -14.91 -5.34
C ILE A 40 -8.21 -16.09 -4.38
N LEU A 41 -7.20 -16.16 -3.50
CA LEU A 41 -7.10 -17.22 -2.49
C LEU A 41 -8.30 -17.19 -1.54
N VAL A 42 -8.67 -16.01 -1.02
CA VAL A 42 -9.85 -15.86 -0.16
C VAL A 42 -11.13 -16.26 -0.89
N ALA A 43 -11.32 -15.81 -2.13
CA ALA A 43 -12.50 -16.12 -2.93
C ALA A 43 -12.64 -17.64 -3.13
N VAL A 44 -11.62 -18.30 -3.68
CA VAL A 44 -11.64 -19.75 -3.94
C VAL A 44 -11.83 -20.56 -2.66
N LEU A 45 -11.10 -20.25 -1.58
CA LEU A 45 -11.24 -20.99 -0.32
C LEU A 45 -12.63 -20.81 0.30
N SER A 46 -13.22 -19.61 0.17
CA SER A 46 -14.53 -19.31 0.73
C SER A 46 -15.69 -19.93 -0.05
N THR A 47 -15.52 -20.23 -1.34
CA THR A 47 -16.59 -20.77 -2.19
C THR A 47 -16.64 -22.28 -2.18
N ILE A 48 -15.50 -22.97 -1.99
CA ILE A 48 -15.42 -24.44 -2.00
C ILE A 48 -16.50 -25.12 -1.15
N PRO A 49 -16.72 -24.78 0.14
CA PRO A 49 -17.74 -25.46 0.95
C PRO A 49 -19.16 -25.23 0.44
N TRP A 50 -19.42 -24.03 -0.09
CA TRP A 50 -20.73 -23.62 -0.59
C TRP A 50 -21.04 -24.26 -1.94
N ASP A 51 -20.12 -24.20 -2.91
CA ASP A 51 -20.25 -24.85 -4.22
C ASP A 51 -20.43 -26.36 -4.07
N SER A 52 -19.60 -27.00 -3.22
CA SER A 52 -19.69 -28.44 -2.96
C SER A 52 -21.07 -28.81 -2.42
N TYR A 53 -21.65 -27.98 -1.55
CA TYR A 53 -22.99 -28.18 -1.01
C TYR A 53 -24.06 -28.05 -2.10
N LEU A 54 -23.99 -27.01 -2.95
CA LEU A 54 -24.93 -26.80 -4.05
C LEU A 54 -24.93 -27.96 -5.04
N ILE A 55 -23.75 -28.49 -5.37
CA ILE A 55 -23.60 -29.61 -6.29
C ILE A 55 -24.15 -30.90 -5.66
N ARG A 56 -23.82 -31.19 -4.40
CA ARG A 56 -24.27 -32.41 -3.70
C ARG A 56 -25.76 -32.45 -3.43
N THR A 57 -26.37 -31.29 -3.19
CA THR A 57 -27.83 -31.16 -3.02
C THR A 57 -28.58 -31.09 -4.35
N GLY A 58 -27.86 -31.15 -5.47
CA GLY A 58 -28.44 -31.06 -6.80
C GLY A 58 -29.03 -29.69 -7.12
N ILE A 59 -28.71 -28.64 -6.36
CA ILE A 59 -29.12 -27.28 -6.72
C ILE A 59 -28.38 -26.86 -7.99
N TRP A 60 -27.07 -27.13 -8.03
CA TRP A 60 -26.24 -26.97 -9.22
C TRP A 60 -25.89 -28.30 -9.85
N SER A 61 -25.94 -28.34 -11.18
CA SER A 61 -25.56 -29.52 -11.95
C SER A 61 -24.81 -29.13 -13.21
N TYR A 62 -23.75 -29.89 -13.48
CA TYR A 62 -22.91 -29.74 -14.66
C TYR A 62 -22.99 -31.04 -15.47
N PRO A 63 -23.57 -31.02 -16.68
CA PRO A 63 -23.60 -32.20 -17.52
C PRO A 63 -22.18 -32.73 -17.78
N ALA A 64 -21.97 -34.04 -17.67
CA ALA A 64 -20.63 -34.63 -17.84
C ALA A 64 -20.04 -34.40 -19.24
N HIS A 65 -20.88 -34.10 -20.23
CA HIS A 65 -20.48 -33.84 -21.61
C HIS A 65 -20.11 -32.38 -21.89
N VAL A 66 -20.19 -31.46 -20.92
CA VAL A 66 -19.82 -30.04 -21.07
C VAL A 66 -18.56 -29.64 -20.28
N ILE A 67 -18.13 -30.48 -19.33
CA ILE A 67 -16.93 -30.29 -18.50
C ILE A 67 -15.78 -31.19 -18.95
N VAL A 68 -14.54 -30.74 -18.71
CA VAL A 68 -13.29 -31.40 -19.14
C VAL A 68 -13.01 -32.66 -18.35
N GLY A 69 -13.55 -32.79 -17.13
CA GLY A 69 -13.54 -34.01 -16.33
C GLY A 69 -12.93 -33.89 -14.93
N PRO A 70 -11.81 -33.18 -14.72
CA PRO A 70 -11.23 -33.02 -13.38
C PRO A 70 -12.14 -32.22 -12.44
N LYS A 71 -12.21 -32.65 -11.17
CA LYS A 71 -13.01 -31.99 -10.13
C LYS A 71 -12.19 -31.79 -8.86
N LEU A 72 -12.45 -30.71 -8.15
CA LEU A 72 -11.97 -30.43 -6.80
C LEU A 72 -13.15 -30.53 -5.83
N LEU A 73 -13.19 -31.58 -5.00
CA LEU A 73 -14.29 -31.79 -4.03
C LEU A 73 -15.70 -31.71 -4.68
N ASP A 74 -15.88 -32.40 -5.81
CA ASP A 74 -17.11 -32.42 -6.65
C ASP A 74 -17.31 -31.20 -7.58
N ILE A 75 -16.54 -30.12 -7.40
CA ILE A 75 -16.60 -28.90 -8.20
C ILE A 75 -15.76 -29.05 -9.47
N PRO A 76 -16.31 -28.83 -10.68
CA PRO A 76 -15.51 -28.80 -11.91
C PRO A 76 -14.37 -27.78 -11.84
N LEU A 77 -13.19 -28.08 -12.38
CA LEU A 77 -12.06 -27.14 -12.37
C LEU A 77 -12.37 -25.83 -13.10
N GLU A 78 -13.26 -25.86 -14.08
CA GLU A 78 -13.75 -24.67 -14.79
C GLU A 78 -14.50 -23.73 -13.85
N GLU A 79 -15.30 -24.27 -12.93
CA GLU A 79 -15.99 -23.46 -11.92
C GLU A 79 -14.99 -22.86 -10.91
N VAL A 80 -14.00 -23.65 -10.46
CA VAL A 80 -12.91 -23.11 -9.62
C VAL A 80 -12.18 -21.98 -10.36
N PHE A 81 -11.92 -22.18 -11.66
CA PHE A 81 -11.29 -21.17 -12.51
C PHE A 81 -12.18 -19.94 -12.70
N PHE A 82 -13.51 -20.09 -12.75
CA PHE A 82 -14.46 -18.97 -12.81
C PHE A 82 -14.23 -18.00 -11.63
N PHE A 83 -14.15 -18.49 -10.40
CA PHE A 83 -13.87 -17.65 -9.23
C PHE A 83 -12.50 -16.97 -9.29
N VAL A 84 -11.48 -17.65 -9.82
CA VAL A 84 -10.15 -17.07 -10.04
C VAL A 84 -10.23 -15.92 -11.05
N VAL A 85 -10.78 -16.17 -12.24
CA VAL A 85 -10.77 -15.21 -13.34
C VAL A 85 -11.74 -14.04 -13.12
N GLN A 86 -12.89 -14.28 -12.47
CA GLN A 86 -13.80 -13.21 -12.03
C GLN A 86 -13.08 -12.30 -11.03
N THR A 87 -12.49 -12.88 -9.99
CA THR A 87 -11.79 -12.13 -8.95
C THR A 87 -10.64 -11.33 -9.54
N TYR A 88 -9.89 -11.93 -10.46
CA TYR A 88 -8.83 -11.25 -11.21
C TYR A 88 -9.37 -10.06 -12.01
N ASN A 89 -10.35 -10.28 -12.90
CA ASN A 89 -10.92 -9.24 -13.77
C ASN A 89 -11.47 -8.05 -12.97
N THR A 90 -12.31 -8.33 -11.97
CA THR A 90 -12.90 -7.30 -11.12
C THR A 90 -11.82 -6.56 -10.33
N SER A 91 -10.78 -7.25 -9.88
CA SER A 91 -9.66 -6.63 -9.18
C SER A 91 -8.80 -5.74 -10.07
N ILE A 92 -8.44 -6.16 -11.30
CA ILE A 92 -7.66 -5.32 -12.21
C ILE A 92 -8.48 -4.10 -12.65
N LEU A 93 -9.77 -4.27 -12.91
CA LEU A 93 -10.66 -3.14 -13.20
C LEU A 93 -10.74 -2.17 -12.03
N TYR A 94 -10.90 -2.66 -10.80
CA TYR A 94 -10.86 -1.84 -9.58
C TYR A 94 -9.56 -1.05 -9.49
N LEU A 95 -8.41 -1.70 -9.68
CA LEU A 95 -7.09 -1.09 -9.59
C LEU A 95 -6.90 0.01 -10.65
N LEU A 96 -7.35 -0.24 -11.88
CA LEU A 96 -7.32 0.73 -12.97
C LEU A 96 -8.16 1.98 -12.65
N LEU A 97 -9.40 1.78 -12.19
CA LEU A 97 -10.32 2.88 -11.87
C LEU A 97 -9.90 3.65 -10.61
N SER A 98 -9.23 2.98 -9.66
CA SER A 98 -8.83 3.57 -8.39
C SER A 98 -7.50 4.32 -8.45
N ARG A 99 -6.64 4.06 -9.45
CA ARG A 99 -5.27 4.60 -9.51
C ARG A 99 -5.17 6.14 -9.42
N PRO A 100 -6.03 6.93 -10.08
CA PRO A 100 -5.98 8.39 -9.98
C PRO A 100 -6.25 8.91 -8.56
N THR A 101 -7.05 8.18 -7.80
CA THR A 101 -7.49 8.55 -6.45
C THR A 101 -6.33 8.41 -5.47
N PHE A 102 -6.20 9.37 -4.55
CA PHE A 102 -5.28 9.28 -3.43
C PHE A 102 -6.11 8.96 -2.18
N GLN A 103 -6.19 7.68 -1.82
CA GLN A 103 -7.10 7.17 -0.79
C GLN A 103 -6.92 7.82 0.61
N PRO A 104 -5.70 8.18 1.07
CA PRO A 104 -5.52 8.76 2.41
C PRO A 104 -6.39 9.97 2.73
N VAL A 105 -6.74 10.81 1.75
CA VAL A 105 -7.56 12.01 2.00
C VAL A 105 -9.05 11.71 2.24
N TYR A 106 -9.46 10.45 2.13
CA TYR A 106 -10.82 9.98 2.40
C TYR A 106 -10.96 9.34 3.80
N LEU A 107 -9.86 9.19 4.54
CA LEU A 107 -9.93 8.82 5.95
C LEU A 107 -10.59 9.96 6.74
N SER A 108 -11.52 9.62 7.63
CA SER A 108 -12.22 10.60 8.45
C SER A 108 -12.03 10.30 9.94
N PRO A 109 -11.68 11.31 10.76
CA PRO A 109 -11.71 11.15 12.21
C PRO A 109 -13.16 11.10 12.70
N GLU A 110 -13.48 10.14 13.56
CA GLU A 110 -14.80 10.04 14.20
C GLU A 110 -14.87 10.87 15.49
N ARG A 111 -14.65 12.18 15.39
CA ARG A 111 -14.78 13.13 16.51
C ARG A 111 -15.88 14.17 16.21
N GLY A 112 -16.55 14.67 17.24
CA GLY A 112 -17.56 15.74 17.10
C GLY A 112 -18.85 15.32 16.35
N ALA A 113 -19.51 16.29 15.71
CA ALA A 113 -20.80 16.10 15.04
C ALA A 113 -20.72 15.17 13.80
N SER A 114 -19.60 15.20 13.06
CA SER A 114 -19.35 14.31 11.93
C SER A 114 -19.16 12.85 12.37
N GLY A 115 -18.54 12.61 13.52
CA GLY A 115 -18.39 11.28 14.10
C GLY A 115 -19.73 10.59 14.38
N HIS A 116 -20.74 11.34 14.81
CA HIS A 116 -22.08 10.79 15.03
C HIS A 116 -22.66 10.24 13.72
N ARG A 117 -22.60 11.00 12.62
CA ARG A 117 -23.06 10.56 11.29
C ARG A 117 -22.37 9.27 10.83
N TRP A 118 -21.06 9.17 11.01
CA TRP A 118 -20.31 7.97 10.63
C TRP A 118 -20.69 6.75 11.47
N ARG A 119 -20.91 6.91 12.77
CA ARG A 119 -21.37 5.82 13.64
C ARG A 119 -22.78 5.35 13.26
N TYR A 120 -23.73 6.28 13.03
CA TYR A 120 -25.08 5.93 12.60
C TYR A 120 -25.10 5.21 11.24
N THR A 121 -24.33 5.70 10.26
CA THR A 121 -24.25 5.06 8.93
C THR A 121 -23.64 3.67 9.02
N LYS A 122 -22.58 3.50 9.82
CA LYS A 122 -22.01 2.18 10.12
C LYS A 122 -23.09 1.24 10.68
N PHE A 123 -23.78 1.64 11.75
CA PHE A 123 -24.82 0.84 12.39
C PHE A 123 -25.99 0.53 11.44
N ALA A 124 -26.42 1.51 10.65
CA ALA A 124 -27.51 1.32 9.69
C ALA A 124 -27.16 0.22 8.66
N GLY A 125 -25.95 0.24 8.10
CA GLY A 125 -25.52 -0.83 7.18
C GLY A 125 -25.30 -2.17 7.89
N GLN A 126 -24.88 -2.20 9.15
CA GLN A 126 -24.82 -3.44 9.93
C GLN A 126 -26.20 -4.05 10.12
N ILE A 127 -27.20 -3.24 10.49
CA ILE A 127 -28.60 -3.67 10.61
C ILE A 127 -29.12 -4.18 9.27
N PHE A 128 -28.82 -3.48 8.17
CA PHE A 128 -29.19 -3.91 6.83
C PHE A 128 -28.64 -5.30 6.50
N PHE A 129 -27.33 -5.53 6.67
CA PHE A 129 -26.74 -6.84 6.36
C PHE A 129 -27.18 -7.94 7.32
N LEU A 130 -27.43 -7.63 8.61
CA LEU A 130 -28.07 -8.57 9.53
C LEU A 130 -29.48 -8.96 9.07
N GLY A 131 -30.25 -7.99 8.55
CA GLY A 131 -31.55 -8.24 7.93
C GLY A 131 -31.45 -9.12 6.69
N VAL A 132 -30.44 -8.91 5.84
CA VAL A 132 -30.17 -9.76 4.66
C VAL A 132 -29.84 -11.20 5.07
N ILE A 133 -29.01 -11.40 6.11
CA ILE A 133 -28.69 -12.74 6.62
C ILE A 133 -29.94 -13.41 7.21
N ALA A 134 -30.72 -12.68 8.01
CA ALA A 134 -31.97 -13.19 8.59
C ALA A 134 -33.00 -13.56 7.51
N TRP A 135 -33.08 -12.77 6.43
CA TRP A 135 -33.89 -13.07 5.26
C TRP A 135 -33.39 -14.34 4.56
N GLY A 136 -32.09 -14.46 4.34
CA GLY A 136 -31.50 -15.67 3.77
C GLY A 136 -31.83 -16.93 4.58
N TRP A 137 -31.75 -16.85 5.92
CA TRP A 137 -32.13 -17.94 6.82
C TRP A 137 -33.59 -18.33 6.70
N ARG A 138 -34.49 -17.35 6.58
CA ARG A 138 -35.91 -17.60 6.34
C ARG A 138 -36.12 -18.36 5.03
N CYS A 139 -35.47 -17.94 3.94
CA CYS A 139 -35.58 -18.59 2.64
C CYS A 139 -35.15 -20.07 2.66
N ILE A 140 -34.13 -20.42 3.44
CA ILE A 140 -33.69 -21.82 3.60
C ILE A 140 -34.65 -22.61 4.50
N LYS A 141 -35.09 -22.03 5.62
CA LYS A 141 -35.93 -22.73 6.60
C LYS A 141 -37.29 -23.14 6.03
N ASP A 142 -37.84 -22.34 5.12
CA ASP A 142 -39.14 -22.60 4.51
C ASP A 142 -39.09 -23.74 3.46
N ASP A 143 -37.92 -24.35 3.21
CA ASP A 143 -37.65 -25.46 2.27
C ASP A 143 -38.44 -25.36 0.95
N SER A 144 -38.38 -24.17 0.36
CA SER A 144 -39.27 -23.73 -0.72
C SER A 144 -38.48 -23.15 -1.89
N LYS A 145 -39.21 -22.54 -2.84
CA LYS A 145 -38.66 -21.87 -4.04
C LYS A 145 -37.57 -20.80 -3.76
N GLY A 146 -37.35 -20.39 -2.51
CA GLY A 146 -36.33 -19.40 -2.14
C GLY A 146 -34.96 -19.98 -1.74
N THR A 147 -34.80 -21.31 -1.67
CA THR A 147 -33.61 -21.93 -1.07
C THR A 147 -32.29 -21.47 -1.70
N TYR A 148 -32.22 -21.35 -3.03
CA TYR A 148 -30.98 -20.90 -3.68
C TYR A 148 -30.63 -19.45 -3.36
N THR A 149 -31.63 -18.54 -3.38
CA THR A 149 -31.45 -17.16 -2.89
C THR A 149 -30.96 -17.15 -1.44
N GLY A 150 -31.58 -17.97 -0.59
CA GLY A 150 -31.21 -18.07 0.82
C GLY A 150 -29.75 -18.49 1.03
N LEU A 151 -29.28 -19.46 0.24
CA LEU A 151 -27.91 -19.95 0.28
C LEU A 151 -26.89 -18.90 -0.19
N ILE A 152 -27.20 -18.10 -1.22
CA ILE A 152 -26.35 -16.98 -1.64
C ILE A 152 -26.21 -15.97 -0.48
N LEU A 153 -27.34 -15.58 0.13
CA LEU A 153 -27.37 -14.54 1.15
C LEU A 153 -26.72 -14.97 2.48
N ILE A 154 -26.90 -16.23 2.90
CA ILE A 154 -26.25 -16.75 4.12
C ILE A 154 -24.75 -16.91 3.95
N TRP A 155 -24.29 -17.28 2.76
CA TRP A 155 -22.87 -17.40 2.48
C TRP A 155 -22.20 -16.02 2.42
N ALA A 156 -22.71 -15.11 1.59
CA ALA A 156 -22.08 -13.81 1.36
C ALA A 156 -22.36 -12.78 2.46
N GLY A 157 -23.53 -12.82 3.08
CA GLY A 157 -24.00 -11.83 4.05
C GLY A 157 -23.03 -11.59 5.22
N PRO A 158 -22.50 -12.64 5.89
CA PRO A 158 -21.53 -12.47 6.97
C PRO A 158 -20.24 -11.76 6.53
N PHE A 159 -19.73 -12.07 5.33
CA PHE A 159 -18.55 -11.39 4.78
C PHE A 159 -18.85 -9.93 4.45
N LEU A 160 -20.00 -9.63 3.82
CA LEU A 160 -20.41 -8.25 3.53
C LEU A 160 -20.62 -7.44 4.81
N LEU A 161 -21.22 -8.03 5.85
CA LEU A 161 -21.36 -7.42 7.16
C LEU A 161 -20.00 -7.09 7.79
N LEU A 162 -19.05 -8.02 7.73
CA LEU A 162 -17.70 -7.83 8.25
C LEU A 162 -16.98 -6.72 7.47
N LEU A 163 -16.95 -6.81 6.14
CA LEU A 163 -16.27 -5.85 5.28
C LEU A 163 -16.88 -4.45 5.40
N TRP A 164 -18.20 -4.34 5.47
CA TRP A 164 -18.88 -3.09 5.81
C TRP A 164 -18.41 -2.55 7.16
N SER A 165 -18.43 -3.39 8.20
CA SER A 165 -18.05 -2.98 9.55
C SER A 165 -16.61 -2.46 9.66
N LEU A 166 -15.72 -2.94 8.80
CA LEU A 166 -14.31 -2.56 8.75
C LEU A 166 -14.02 -1.40 7.77
N ALA A 167 -14.78 -1.24 6.70
CA ALA A 167 -14.44 -0.35 5.58
C ALA A 167 -15.56 0.61 5.14
N TYR A 168 -16.65 0.75 5.90
CA TYR A 168 -17.80 1.61 5.54
C TYR A 168 -17.41 3.05 5.15
N GLN A 169 -16.38 3.64 5.79
CA GLN A 169 -15.92 4.98 5.43
C GLN A 169 -15.45 5.03 3.97
N PHE A 170 -14.63 4.07 3.55
CA PHE A 170 -14.14 4.00 2.17
C PHE A 170 -15.26 3.65 1.19
N ILE A 171 -16.14 2.72 1.57
CA ILE A 171 -17.31 2.34 0.75
C ILE A 171 -18.20 3.55 0.44
N LEU A 172 -18.34 4.49 1.40
CA LEU A 172 -19.23 5.65 1.28
C LEU A 172 -18.54 6.94 0.83
N ALA A 173 -17.26 7.15 1.17
CA ALA A 173 -16.54 8.40 0.92
C ALA A 173 -15.83 8.41 -0.43
N LEU A 174 -15.35 7.26 -0.92
CA LEU A 174 -14.63 7.19 -2.18
C LEU A 174 -15.56 7.47 -3.37
N PRO A 175 -15.02 8.01 -4.48
CA PRO A 175 -15.81 8.24 -5.69
C PRO A 175 -16.48 6.97 -6.20
N LEU A 176 -17.64 7.10 -6.87
CA LEU A 176 -18.36 5.96 -7.46
C LEU A 176 -17.54 5.18 -8.50
N THR A 177 -16.49 5.80 -9.07
CA THR A 177 -15.52 5.11 -9.93
C THR A 177 -14.71 4.06 -9.20
N ASN A 178 -14.52 4.20 -7.88
CA ASN A 178 -13.76 3.25 -7.05
C ASN A 178 -14.68 2.23 -6.37
N THR A 179 -15.98 2.53 -6.22
CA THR A 179 -16.92 1.71 -5.45
C THR A 179 -17.96 1.06 -6.36
N ALA A 180 -18.90 1.83 -6.90
CA ALA A 180 -20.02 1.30 -7.68
C ALA A 180 -19.60 0.80 -9.07
N ALA A 181 -18.77 1.54 -9.81
CA ALA A 181 -18.36 1.18 -11.17
C ALA A 181 -17.66 -0.20 -11.28
N PRO A 182 -16.67 -0.55 -10.43
CA PRO A 182 -16.04 -1.87 -10.48
C PRO A 182 -16.95 -2.99 -9.97
N ILE A 183 -18.11 -2.70 -9.38
CA ILE A 183 -19.15 -3.70 -9.09
C ILE A 183 -20.06 -3.84 -10.31
N ILE A 184 -20.62 -2.73 -10.79
CA ILE A 184 -21.67 -2.69 -11.82
C ILE A 184 -21.14 -3.20 -13.16
N LEU A 185 -19.98 -2.74 -13.62
CA LEU A 185 -19.45 -3.08 -14.94
C LEU A 185 -19.21 -4.59 -15.12
N PRO A 186 -18.47 -5.29 -14.24
CA PRO A 186 -18.30 -6.74 -14.37
C PRO A 186 -19.58 -7.50 -14.08
N THR A 187 -20.48 -6.99 -13.23
CA THR A 187 -21.79 -7.62 -12.99
C THR A 187 -22.65 -7.62 -14.24
N LEU A 188 -22.83 -6.46 -14.90
CA LEU A 188 -23.56 -6.36 -16.15
C LEU A 188 -22.92 -7.19 -17.26
N TYR A 189 -21.59 -7.25 -17.31
CA TYR A 189 -20.88 -8.10 -18.26
C TYR A 189 -21.19 -9.59 -18.02
N LEU A 190 -21.09 -10.05 -16.77
CA LEU A 190 -21.35 -11.46 -16.42
C LEU A 190 -22.81 -11.85 -16.59
N TRP A 191 -23.76 -10.93 -16.37
CA TRP A 191 -25.17 -11.16 -16.71
C TRP A 191 -25.38 -11.52 -18.18
N ILE A 192 -24.66 -10.83 -19.08
CA ILE A 192 -24.70 -11.12 -20.53
C ILE A 192 -24.04 -12.48 -20.81
N VAL A 193 -22.87 -12.74 -20.24
CA VAL A 193 -22.12 -14.00 -20.44
C VAL A 193 -22.93 -15.21 -19.96
N ASP A 194 -23.54 -15.10 -18.77
CA ASP A 194 -24.39 -16.13 -18.18
C ASP A 194 -25.61 -16.43 -19.05
N THR A 195 -26.31 -15.38 -19.51
CA THR A 195 -27.44 -15.53 -20.46
C THR A 195 -27.03 -16.32 -21.71
N LEU A 196 -25.81 -16.09 -22.23
CA LEU A 196 -25.29 -16.80 -23.41
C LEU A 196 -24.87 -18.23 -23.09
N ALA A 197 -24.40 -18.51 -21.87
CA ALA A 197 -23.95 -19.83 -21.44
C ALA A 197 -25.12 -20.75 -21.05
N LEU A 198 -26.15 -20.21 -20.38
CA LEU A 198 -27.38 -20.91 -20.04
C LEU A 198 -28.17 -21.33 -21.28
N ARG A 199 -28.24 -20.46 -22.31
CA ARG A 199 -28.85 -20.82 -23.62
C ARG A 199 -28.16 -21.99 -24.32
N ARG A 200 -26.91 -22.31 -23.95
CA ARG A 200 -26.13 -23.44 -24.48
C ARG A 200 -26.18 -24.68 -23.60
N GLY A 201 -26.83 -24.63 -22.43
CA GLY A 201 -26.92 -25.74 -21.48
C GLY A 201 -25.60 -26.04 -20.75
N THR A 202 -24.73 -25.02 -20.60
CA THR A 202 -23.39 -25.19 -19.99
C THR A 202 -23.45 -25.57 -18.51
N TRP A 203 -24.48 -25.12 -17.80
CA TRP A 203 -24.85 -25.58 -16.45
C TRP A 203 -26.37 -25.45 -16.31
N VAL A 204 -26.95 -26.23 -15.38
CA VAL A 204 -28.38 -26.26 -15.14
C VAL A 204 -28.65 -26.13 -13.65
N ILE A 205 -29.65 -25.31 -13.33
CA ILE A 205 -30.07 -25.03 -11.97
C ILE A 205 -31.49 -25.54 -11.80
N ASN A 206 -31.71 -26.34 -10.76
CA ASN A 206 -32.96 -27.10 -10.64
C ASN A 206 -34.17 -26.21 -10.34
N THR A 207 -35.28 -26.46 -11.05
CA THR A 207 -36.50 -25.62 -11.08
C THR A 207 -37.34 -25.63 -9.79
N GLY A 208 -36.88 -26.33 -8.74
CA GLY A 208 -37.57 -26.43 -7.43
C GLY A 208 -37.04 -25.47 -6.35
N THR A 209 -35.84 -24.92 -6.52
CA THR A 209 -35.14 -24.14 -5.47
C THR A 209 -35.02 -22.65 -5.80
N LYS A 210 -35.64 -22.23 -6.91
CA LYS A 210 -35.66 -20.87 -7.47
C LYS A 210 -37.08 -20.31 -7.53
N TYR A 211 -37.18 -18.98 -7.49
CA TYR A 211 -38.44 -18.25 -7.63
C TYR A 211 -39.00 -18.34 -9.06
N GLY A 212 -38.15 -18.54 -10.06
CA GLY A 212 -38.52 -18.59 -11.48
C GLY A 212 -38.77 -17.21 -12.10
N VAL A 213 -38.33 -16.14 -11.43
CA VAL A 213 -38.44 -14.76 -11.92
C VAL A 213 -37.20 -14.44 -12.74
N HIS A 214 -37.43 -13.89 -13.94
CA HIS A 214 -36.37 -13.54 -14.88
C HIS A 214 -36.23 -12.01 -14.95
N LEU A 215 -34.98 -11.52 -14.91
CA LEU A 215 -34.70 -10.11 -15.17
C LEU A 215 -34.89 -9.78 -16.66
N TRP A 216 -34.50 -10.73 -17.53
CA TRP A 216 -34.82 -10.78 -18.95
C TRP A 216 -34.73 -12.23 -19.45
N ASP A 217 -35.09 -12.48 -20.71
CA ASP A 217 -35.09 -13.82 -21.32
C ASP A 217 -33.71 -14.51 -21.22
N GLY A 218 -33.63 -15.50 -20.33
CA GLY A 218 -32.44 -16.32 -20.08
C GLY A 218 -31.55 -15.84 -18.93
N LEU A 219 -31.97 -14.85 -18.13
CA LEU A 219 -31.28 -14.45 -16.89
C LEU A 219 -32.25 -14.45 -15.71
N GLU A 220 -32.06 -15.41 -14.81
CA GLU A 220 -32.82 -15.53 -13.57
C GLU A 220 -32.37 -14.51 -12.52
N ILE A 221 -33.28 -14.09 -11.64
CA ILE A 221 -32.98 -13.06 -10.63
C ILE A 221 -31.91 -13.54 -9.64
N GLU A 222 -31.84 -14.84 -9.36
CA GLU A 222 -30.84 -15.42 -8.46
C GLU A 222 -29.43 -15.39 -9.06
N GLU A 223 -29.28 -15.63 -10.37
CA GLU A 223 -28.00 -15.48 -11.06
C GLU A 223 -27.59 -14.01 -11.10
N ALA A 224 -28.55 -13.12 -11.39
CA ALA A 224 -28.30 -11.68 -11.36
C ALA A 224 -27.80 -11.23 -9.98
N LEU A 225 -28.43 -11.73 -8.91
CA LEU A 225 -28.04 -11.51 -7.52
C LEU A 225 -26.65 -12.11 -7.22
N PHE A 226 -26.37 -13.34 -7.65
CA PHE A 226 -25.10 -14.02 -7.43
C PHE A 226 -23.92 -13.19 -7.98
N PHE A 227 -23.98 -12.75 -9.25
CA PHE A 227 -22.90 -11.95 -9.83
C PHE A 227 -22.77 -10.57 -9.17
N LEU A 228 -23.88 -9.95 -8.78
CA LEU A 228 -23.86 -8.68 -8.06
C LEU A 228 -23.17 -8.82 -6.69
N VAL A 229 -23.54 -9.86 -5.93
CA VAL A 229 -23.02 -10.12 -4.59
C VAL A 229 -21.55 -10.52 -4.62
N THR A 230 -21.15 -11.40 -5.55
CA THR A 230 -19.74 -11.82 -5.69
C THR A 230 -18.84 -10.66 -6.10
N ASN A 231 -19.24 -9.83 -7.06
CA ASN A 231 -18.47 -8.62 -7.40
C ASN A 231 -18.45 -7.60 -6.25
N SER A 232 -19.54 -7.48 -5.48
CA SER A 232 -19.57 -6.65 -4.28
C SER A 232 -18.58 -7.13 -3.21
N LEU A 233 -18.49 -8.45 -2.97
CA LEU A 233 -17.51 -9.04 -2.06
C LEU A 233 -16.07 -8.72 -2.48
N ILE A 234 -15.75 -8.89 -3.77
CA ILE A 234 -14.42 -8.61 -4.31
C ILE A 234 -14.07 -7.13 -4.11
N VAL A 235 -14.96 -6.21 -4.51
CA VAL A 235 -14.71 -4.77 -4.39
C VAL A 235 -14.67 -4.31 -2.93
N PHE A 236 -15.53 -4.83 -2.06
CA PHE A 236 -15.48 -4.50 -0.63
C PHE A 236 -14.20 -5.05 0.02
N GLY A 237 -13.72 -6.23 -0.40
CA GLY A 237 -12.41 -6.75 -0.01
C GLY A 237 -11.26 -5.85 -0.46
N GLN A 238 -11.30 -5.37 -1.71
CA GLN A 238 -10.34 -4.41 -2.25
C GLN A 238 -10.33 -3.09 -1.46
N LEU A 239 -11.52 -2.58 -1.10
CA LEU A 239 -11.69 -1.35 -0.32
C LEU A 239 -11.21 -1.51 1.12
N ALA A 240 -11.47 -2.65 1.76
CA ALA A 240 -10.95 -2.93 3.10
C ALA A 240 -9.42 -2.99 3.09
N PHE A 241 -8.83 -3.62 2.08
CA PHE A 241 -7.37 -3.67 1.94
C PHE A 241 -6.77 -2.27 1.69
N ASP A 242 -7.40 -1.45 0.84
CA ASP A 242 -6.96 -0.05 0.64
C ASP A 242 -7.13 0.81 1.89
N ASN A 243 -8.18 0.59 2.68
CA ASN A 243 -8.37 1.26 3.98
C ASN A 243 -7.23 0.90 4.94
N ALA A 244 -6.90 -0.39 5.03
CA ALA A 244 -5.77 -0.88 5.82
C ALA A 244 -4.47 -0.17 5.44
N LEU A 245 -4.14 -0.15 4.14
CA LEU A 245 -2.94 0.48 3.62
C LEU A 245 -2.94 1.99 3.83
N ALA A 246 -4.08 2.66 3.62
CA ALA A 246 -4.20 4.09 3.84
C ALA A 246 -3.92 4.44 5.32
N VAL A 247 -4.46 3.68 6.27
CA VAL A 247 -4.17 3.88 7.70
C VAL A 247 -2.69 3.59 8.00
N LEU A 248 -2.17 2.46 7.51
CA LEU A 248 -0.79 2.02 7.74
C LEU A 248 0.24 3.06 7.26
N TYR A 249 0.05 3.63 6.07
CA TYR A 249 1.01 4.52 5.42
C TYR A 249 0.83 6.00 5.75
N THR A 250 -0.32 6.39 6.30
CA THR A 250 -0.61 7.81 6.60
C THR A 250 -0.08 8.23 7.98
N PHE A 251 -0.07 7.32 8.96
CA PHE A 251 0.17 7.66 10.36
C PHE A 251 1.49 7.06 10.89
N PRO A 252 2.64 7.74 10.68
CA PRO A 252 3.94 7.24 11.12
C PRO A 252 4.08 7.11 12.64
N ALA A 253 3.27 7.84 13.43
CA ALA A 253 3.23 7.73 14.89
C ALA A 253 2.54 6.43 15.37
N LEU A 254 1.66 5.85 14.56
CA LEU A 254 0.97 4.59 14.86
C LEU A 254 1.71 3.39 14.28
N PHE A 255 2.36 3.58 13.13
CA PHE A 255 3.08 2.56 12.39
C PHE A 255 4.46 3.09 11.99
N THR A 256 5.48 2.72 12.75
CA THR A 256 6.87 3.10 12.48
C THR A 256 7.45 2.22 11.37
N LYS A 257 8.08 2.85 10.36
CA LYS A 257 8.73 2.18 9.21
C LYS A 257 7.90 1.01 8.63
N PRO A 258 6.69 1.26 8.13
CA PRO A 258 5.82 0.19 7.66
C PRO A 258 6.41 -0.52 6.44
N SER A 259 6.31 -1.85 6.41
CA SER A 259 6.69 -2.65 5.23
C SER A 259 5.85 -2.26 4.01
N LEU A 260 6.49 -2.23 2.83
CA LEU A 260 5.82 -2.04 1.54
C LEU A 260 4.95 -3.25 1.16
N LEU A 261 5.23 -4.43 1.74
CA LEU A 261 4.43 -5.64 1.63
C LEU A 261 4.04 -6.07 3.05
N PRO A 262 3.01 -5.46 3.65
CA PRO A 262 2.63 -5.74 5.02
C PRO A 262 1.99 -7.13 5.15
N SER A 263 2.27 -7.80 6.27
CA SER A 263 1.63 -9.07 6.58
C SER A 263 0.12 -8.89 6.83
N PRO A 264 -0.70 -9.94 6.65
CA PRO A 264 -2.13 -9.88 6.94
C PRO A 264 -2.45 -9.40 8.36
N MET A 265 -1.61 -9.75 9.34
CA MET A 265 -1.76 -9.32 10.74
C MET A 265 -1.57 -7.80 10.90
N VAL A 266 -0.59 -7.22 10.20
CA VAL A 266 -0.36 -5.76 10.22
C VAL A 266 -1.50 -5.03 9.53
N LEU A 267 -1.98 -5.55 8.40
CA LEU A 267 -3.16 -5.01 7.70
C LEU A 267 -4.41 -5.04 8.60
N MET A 268 -4.63 -6.15 9.31
CA MET A 268 -5.75 -6.27 10.23
C MET A 268 -5.63 -5.30 11.42
N ARG A 269 -4.43 -5.16 11.99
CA ARG A 269 -4.15 -4.16 13.03
C ARG A 269 -4.44 -2.73 12.54
N ALA A 270 -4.07 -2.42 11.29
CA ALA A 270 -4.37 -1.12 10.68
C ALA A 270 -5.89 -0.93 10.52
N LEU A 271 -6.63 -1.91 10.00
CA LEU A 271 -8.09 -1.86 9.87
C LEU A 271 -8.84 -1.70 11.19
N LEU A 272 -8.34 -2.33 12.25
CA LEU A 272 -8.93 -2.26 13.59
C LEU A 272 -8.48 -1.04 14.40
N THR A 273 -7.63 -0.18 13.82
CA THR A 273 -7.19 1.05 14.49
C THR A 273 -8.36 2.01 14.60
N SER A 274 -8.69 2.40 15.84
CA SER A 274 -9.75 3.37 16.10
C SER A 274 -9.48 4.68 15.38
N CYS A 275 -10.47 5.20 14.66
CA CYS A 275 -10.39 6.51 13.99
C CYS A 275 -10.18 7.67 14.98
N SER A 276 -10.45 7.46 16.28
CA SER A 276 -10.09 8.42 17.33
C SER A 276 -8.59 8.60 17.53
N LYS A 277 -7.74 7.71 16.98
CA LYS A 277 -6.28 7.81 17.04
C LYS A 277 -5.68 8.50 15.81
N TYR A 278 -6.50 8.84 14.80
CA TYR A 278 -6.01 9.51 13.60
C TYR A 278 -5.49 10.92 13.94
N ASP A 279 -4.41 11.29 13.28
CA ASP A 279 -3.85 12.64 13.33
C ASP A 279 -4.61 13.53 12.33
N ASP A 280 -5.49 14.37 12.87
CA ASP A 280 -6.32 15.31 12.09
C ASP A 280 -5.46 16.28 11.27
N ALA A 281 -4.32 16.72 11.81
CA ALA A 281 -3.43 17.66 11.13
C ALA A 281 -2.76 17.00 9.92
N ARG A 282 -2.41 15.71 10.03
CA ARG A 282 -1.86 14.92 8.91
C ARG A 282 -2.85 14.79 7.76
N LEU A 283 -4.11 14.47 8.07
CA LEU A 283 -5.18 14.32 7.06
C LEU A 283 -5.48 15.64 6.36
N VAL A 284 -5.61 16.74 7.12
CA VAL A 284 -5.81 18.09 6.57
C VAL A 284 -4.63 18.48 5.67
N GLY A 285 -3.39 18.30 6.14
CA GLY A 285 -2.21 18.65 5.35
C GLY A 285 -2.08 17.86 4.05
N LEU A 286 -2.40 16.56 4.05
CA LEU A 286 -2.46 15.76 2.82
C LEU A 286 -3.58 16.23 1.88
N GLY A 287 -4.76 16.55 2.41
CA GLY A 287 -5.88 17.08 1.64
C GLY A 287 -5.52 18.39 0.95
N GLU A 288 -4.91 19.32 1.69
CA GLU A 288 -4.43 20.59 1.17
C GLU A 288 -3.30 20.41 0.14
N ALA A 289 -2.35 19.50 0.38
CA ALA A 289 -1.29 19.19 -0.58
C ALA A 289 -1.85 18.69 -1.92
N VAL A 290 -2.82 17.76 -1.89
CA VAL A 290 -3.51 17.27 -3.09
C VAL A 290 -4.26 18.40 -3.79
N HIS A 291 -4.99 19.23 -3.05
CA HIS A 291 -5.73 20.36 -3.62
C HIS A 291 -4.79 21.38 -4.28
N ARG A 292 -3.69 21.72 -3.61
CA ARG A 292 -2.67 22.67 -4.07
C ARG A 292 -2.00 22.15 -5.35
N LEU A 293 -1.63 20.87 -5.41
CA LEU A 293 -1.09 20.24 -6.63
C LEU A 293 -2.10 20.26 -7.78
N LYS A 294 -3.34 19.81 -7.54
CA LYS A 294 -4.39 19.76 -8.57
C LYS A 294 -4.68 21.14 -9.17
N ARG A 295 -4.64 22.19 -8.35
CA ARG A 295 -4.88 23.58 -8.78
C ARG A 295 -3.70 24.17 -9.57
N LYS A 296 -2.47 23.90 -9.15
CA LYS A 296 -1.26 24.56 -9.67
C LYS A 296 -0.61 23.81 -10.83
N SER A 297 -0.66 22.47 -10.86
CA SER A 297 -0.10 21.68 -11.97
C SER A 297 -0.94 20.45 -12.31
N ARG A 298 -1.65 20.55 -13.44
CA ARG A 298 -2.41 19.42 -13.98
C ARG A 298 -1.50 18.26 -14.42
N SER A 299 -0.33 18.55 -14.98
CA SER A 299 0.59 17.51 -15.47
C SER A 299 1.19 16.74 -14.30
N PHE A 300 1.70 17.43 -13.27
CA PHE A 300 2.22 16.75 -12.08
C PHE A 300 1.13 16.07 -11.27
N TYR A 301 -0.10 16.61 -11.23
CA TYR A 301 -1.23 15.91 -10.60
C TYR A 301 -1.51 14.55 -11.26
N LEU A 302 -1.53 14.49 -12.59
CA LEU A 302 -1.71 13.22 -13.31
C LEU A 302 -0.51 12.28 -13.12
N ALA A 303 0.72 12.80 -13.21
CA ALA A 303 1.92 12.01 -12.98
C ALA A 303 1.98 11.44 -11.56
N SER A 304 1.50 12.19 -10.55
CA SER A 304 1.48 11.76 -9.15
C SER A 304 0.69 10.46 -8.94
N ALA A 305 -0.33 10.18 -9.76
CA ALA A 305 -1.12 8.96 -9.69
C ALA A 305 -0.33 7.70 -10.04
N THR A 306 0.81 7.86 -10.74
CA THR A 306 1.67 6.74 -11.10
C THR A 306 2.52 6.26 -9.93
N PHE A 307 2.82 7.14 -8.96
CA PHE A 307 3.57 6.78 -7.76
C PHE A 307 2.71 5.94 -6.81
N PRO A 308 3.13 4.72 -6.44
CA PRO A 308 2.39 3.89 -5.50
C PRO A 308 2.71 4.23 -4.04
N GLY A 309 1.82 3.83 -3.15
CA GLY A 309 2.09 3.71 -1.72
C GLY A 309 2.52 5.00 -1.02
N PRO A 310 3.38 4.91 0.02
CA PRO A 310 3.68 6.03 0.89
C PRO A 310 4.60 7.09 0.27
N LEU A 311 5.40 6.72 -0.75
CA LEU A 311 6.23 7.70 -1.49
C LEU A 311 5.36 8.79 -2.11
N ARG A 312 4.17 8.45 -2.64
CA ARG A 312 3.24 9.43 -3.20
C ARG A 312 2.82 10.48 -2.16
N ALA A 313 2.62 10.07 -0.91
CA ALA A 313 2.26 10.99 0.17
C ALA A 313 3.39 11.99 0.46
N ASP A 314 4.62 11.50 0.58
CA ASP A 314 5.77 12.36 0.88
C ASP A 314 6.10 13.32 -0.28
N LEU A 315 5.97 12.86 -1.54
CA LEU A 315 6.13 13.73 -2.72
C LEU A 315 5.06 14.82 -2.79
N LEU A 316 3.80 14.50 -2.45
CA LEU A 316 2.72 15.49 -2.37
C LEU A 316 3.02 16.57 -1.33
N LEU A 317 3.53 16.17 -0.16
CA LEU A 317 3.89 17.07 0.93
C LEU A 317 5.12 17.92 0.61
N LEU A 318 6.14 17.32 -0.02
CA LEU A 318 7.31 18.05 -0.52
C LEU A 318 6.92 19.11 -1.55
N TYR A 319 6.11 18.73 -2.55
CA TYR A 319 5.58 19.68 -3.53
C TYR A 319 4.80 20.81 -2.86
N SER A 320 3.96 20.45 -1.87
CA SER A 320 3.16 21.39 -1.11
C SER A 320 4.03 22.40 -0.36
N PHE A 321 5.10 21.96 0.30
CA PHE A 321 6.09 22.83 0.94
C PHE A 321 6.74 23.78 -0.07
N CYS A 322 7.33 23.23 -1.14
CA CYS A 322 8.02 24.01 -2.16
C CYS A 322 7.09 25.09 -2.74
N ARG A 323 5.84 24.74 -3.04
CA ARG A 323 4.88 25.69 -3.61
C ARG A 323 4.43 26.76 -2.61
N VAL A 324 4.32 26.42 -1.32
CA VAL A 324 3.99 27.40 -0.29
C VAL A 324 5.15 28.37 -0.06
N ALA A 325 6.38 27.88 0.00
CA ALA A 325 7.55 28.72 0.14
C ALA A 325 7.68 29.70 -1.04
N ASP A 326 7.54 29.20 -2.26
CA ASP A 326 7.49 29.99 -3.51
C ASP A 326 6.35 31.02 -3.49
N ASP A 327 5.10 30.62 -3.19
CA ASP A 327 3.96 31.54 -3.11
C ASP A 327 4.13 32.62 -2.02
N LEU A 328 4.79 32.34 -0.89
CA LEU A 328 5.05 33.33 0.17
C LEU A 328 6.02 34.42 -0.31
N VAL A 329 7.05 34.04 -1.07
CA VAL A 329 8.04 34.98 -1.59
C VAL A 329 7.48 35.75 -2.79
N ASP A 330 6.89 35.06 -3.77
CA ASP A 330 6.41 35.68 -5.01
C ASP A 330 5.20 36.60 -4.82
N ASN A 331 4.34 36.33 -3.83
CA ASN A 331 3.16 37.17 -3.55
C ASN A 331 3.41 38.21 -2.45
N ALA A 332 4.65 38.38 -1.99
CA ALA A 332 5.01 39.43 -1.05
C ALA A 332 4.74 40.81 -1.65
N SER A 333 4.27 41.75 -0.82
CA SER A 333 3.95 43.12 -1.26
C SER A 333 5.20 43.99 -1.48
N SER A 334 6.35 43.57 -0.94
CA SER A 334 7.63 44.25 -1.06
C SER A 334 8.82 43.28 -0.96
N ALA A 335 9.98 43.69 -1.46
CA ALA A 335 11.21 42.91 -1.35
C ALA A 335 11.65 42.68 0.11
N ASP A 336 11.32 43.59 1.03
CA ASP A 336 11.65 43.44 2.45
C ASP A 336 10.73 42.42 3.14
N GLU A 337 9.43 42.40 2.78
CA GLU A 337 8.53 41.34 3.22
C GLU A 337 8.97 39.96 2.70
N ALA A 338 9.41 39.88 1.45
CA ALA A 338 9.91 38.64 0.88
C ALA A 338 11.19 38.14 1.59
N LYS A 339 12.13 39.03 1.93
CA LYS A 339 13.30 38.68 2.75
C LYS A 339 12.91 38.19 4.14
N ASP A 340 11.90 38.80 4.77
CA ASP A 340 11.38 38.35 6.06
C ASP A 340 10.78 36.94 5.95
N TRP A 341 10.04 36.64 4.87
CA TRP A 341 9.55 35.29 4.61
C TRP A 341 10.67 34.27 4.45
N ILE A 342 11.72 34.59 3.71
CA ILE A 342 12.91 33.73 3.56
C ILE A 342 13.60 33.52 4.91
N ALA A 343 13.76 34.57 5.72
CA ALA A 343 14.36 34.49 7.05
C ALA A 343 13.54 33.60 7.99
N LYS A 344 12.20 33.71 7.96
CA LYS A 344 11.28 32.84 8.73
C LYS A 344 11.36 31.39 8.27
N LEU A 345 11.40 31.14 6.96
CA LEU A 345 11.57 29.78 6.40
C LEU A 345 12.91 29.17 6.83
N ARG A 346 14.00 29.93 6.73
CA ARG A 346 15.33 29.50 7.19
C ARG A 346 15.36 29.21 8.68
N LYS A 347 14.75 30.07 9.51
CA LYS A 347 14.59 29.84 10.95
C LYS A 347 13.79 28.56 11.24
N PHE A 348 12.70 28.33 10.51
CA PHE A 348 11.92 27.09 10.60
C PHE A 348 12.76 25.86 10.24
N LEU A 349 13.52 25.89 9.15
CA LEU A 349 14.38 24.78 8.74
C LEU A 349 15.48 24.50 9.77
N ASN A 350 16.20 25.54 10.21
CA ASN A 350 17.24 25.40 11.23
C ASN A 350 16.70 24.77 12.52
N ASN A 351 15.50 25.18 12.97
CA ASN A 351 14.86 24.57 14.13
C ASN A 351 14.39 23.13 13.86
N THR A 352 13.93 22.82 12.64
CA THR A 352 13.48 21.48 12.26
C THR A 352 14.64 20.47 12.20
N TYR A 353 15.83 20.91 11.81
CA TYR A 353 17.05 20.09 11.74
C TYR A 353 17.94 20.20 12.99
N SER A 354 17.56 21.00 13.99
CA SER A 354 18.27 21.09 15.26
C SER A 354 17.76 20.05 16.25
N ASP A 355 18.67 19.32 16.91
CA ASP A 355 18.33 18.39 17.99
C ASP A 355 17.78 19.10 19.25
N SER A 356 17.98 20.41 19.36
CA SER A 356 17.59 21.20 20.54
C SER A 356 16.11 21.63 20.54
N ALA A 357 15.43 21.60 19.38
CA ALA A 357 14.08 22.14 19.25
C ALA A 357 13.01 21.04 19.34
N SER A 358 12.09 21.18 20.29
CA SER A 358 10.97 20.23 20.43
C SER A 358 9.89 20.46 19.35
N LYS A 359 9.15 19.41 18.96
CA LYS A 359 8.02 19.53 18.01
C LYS A 359 6.99 20.59 18.42
N PRO A 360 6.56 20.69 19.70
CA PRO A 360 5.65 21.76 20.13
C PRO A 360 6.21 23.17 19.91
N THR A 361 7.52 23.37 20.11
CA THR A 361 8.18 24.66 19.88
C THR A 361 8.12 25.04 18.40
N ILE A 362 8.40 24.10 17.50
CA ILE A 362 8.31 24.31 16.05
C ILE A 362 6.86 24.61 15.64
N GLN A 363 5.87 23.90 16.20
CA GLN A 363 4.46 24.16 15.93
C GLN A 363 4.01 25.55 16.40
N ALA A 364 4.42 25.97 17.59
CA ALA A 364 4.12 27.31 18.11
C ALA A 364 4.73 28.39 17.21
N GLN A 365 6.00 28.22 16.84
CA GLN A 365 6.68 29.12 15.92
C GLN A 365 5.93 29.20 14.58
N VAL A 366 5.59 28.07 13.96
CA VAL A 366 4.89 28.10 12.66
C VAL A 366 3.54 28.81 12.76
N ARG A 367 2.84 28.66 13.89
CA ARG A 367 1.56 29.31 14.13
C ARG A 367 1.66 30.83 14.27
N GLU A 368 2.76 31.30 14.86
CA GLU A 368 3.05 32.72 15.07
C GLU A 368 3.61 33.37 13.80
N ASP A 369 4.60 32.73 13.18
CA ASP A 369 5.38 33.30 12.07
C ASP A 369 4.62 33.25 10.74
N PHE A 370 3.72 32.27 10.50
CA PHE A 370 3.15 31.98 9.18
C PHE A 370 1.61 32.04 9.09
N PRO A 371 1.02 32.45 7.94
CA PRO A 371 -0.43 32.47 7.74
C PRO A 371 -1.08 31.08 7.85
N ALA A 372 -2.28 31.00 8.42
CA ALA A 372 -2.97 29.73 8.70
C ALA A 372 -3.04 28.76 7.51
N GLY A 373 -3.32 29.24 6.30
CA GLY A 373 -3.41 28.42 5.08
C GLY A 373 -2.07 27.87 4.54
N THR A 374 -0.95 28.20 5.19
CA THR A 374 0.39 27.75 4.82
C THR A 374 0.98 26.77 5.82
N GLN A 375 0.57 26.86 7.10
CA GLN A 375 1.16 26.16 8.24
C GLN A 375 1.26 24.64 8.04
N SER A 376 0.23 24.02 7.46
CA SER A 376 0.19 22.58 7.20
C SER A 376 1.33 22.12 6.28
N ALA A 377 1.71 22.92 5.28
CA ALA A 377 2.75 22.56 4.32
C ALA A 377 4.14 22.55 4.98
N LEU A 378 4.37 23.43 5.95
CA LEU A 378 5.60 23.45 6.75
C LEU A 378 5.61 22.28 7.73
N LEU A 379 4.56 22.14 8.54
CA LEU A 379 4.51 21.14 9.61
C LEU A 379 4.45 19.69 9.12
N GLN A 380 4.04 19.47 7.87
CA GLN A 380 3.94 18.15 7.27
C GLN A 380 5.11 17.82 6.32
N LEU A 381 6.10 18.71 6.17
CA LEU A 381 7.32 18.45 5.42
C LEU A 381 7.99 17.17 5.95
N PRO A 382 8.30 16.17 5.10
CA PRO A 382 9.01 14.95 5.52
C PRO A 382 10.51 15.19 5.80
N ALA A 383 10.85 16.21 6.60
CA ALA A 383 12.22 16.65 6.87
C ALA A 383 13.13 15.54 7.42
N ALA A 384 12.59 14.62 8.22
CA ALA A 384 13.34 13.47 8.73
C ALA A 384 13.85 12.49 7.66
N LYS A 385 13.43 12.65 6.39
CA LYS A 385 13.81 11.83 5.23
C LYS A 385 14.58 12.63 4.18
N LEU A 386 14.84 13.90 4.44
CA LEU A 386 15.46 14.84 3.51
C LEU A 386 16.75 15.37 4.11
N SER A 387 17.71 15.67 3.26
CA SER A 387 18.88 16.44 3.64
C SER A 387 18.50 17.90 3.87
N HIS A 388 19.17 18.57 4.80
CA HIS A 388 18.95 20.00 5.05
C HIS A 388 19.40 20.87 3.86
N GLN A 389 20.54 20.51 3.23
CA GLN A 389 21.21 21.36 2.24
C GLN A 389 20.35 21.70 1.00
N PRO A 390 19.63 20.76 0.34
CA PRO A 390 18.77 21.09 -0.80
C PRO A 390 17.64 22.06 -0.46
N LEU A 391 17.09 22.01 0.76
CA LEU A 391 16.06 22.95 1.22
C LEU A 391 16.64 24.36 1.41
N GLU A 392 17.84 24.46 1.97
CA GLU A 392 18.53 25.74 2.13
C GLU A 392 18.94 26.33 0.76
N ASP A 393 19.41 25.50 -0.17
CA ASP A 393 19.75 25.95 -1.51
C ASP A 393 18.52 26.39 -2.32
N LEU A 394 17.35 25.80 -2.07
CA LEU A 394 16.07 26.30 -2.59
C LEU A 394 15.77 27.71 -2.06
N LEU A 395 15.96 27.97 -0.76
CA LEU A 395 15.80 29.31 -0.19
C LEU A 395 16.78 30.33 -0.79
N ARG A 396 18.02 29.92 -1.06
CA ARG A 396 19.00 30.75 -1.79
C ARG A 396 18.57 31.03 -3.23
N GLY A 397 17.79 30.14 -3.84
CA GLY A 397 17.14 30.39 -5.13
C GLY A 397 16.14 31.55 -5.04
N PHE A 398 15.29 31.55 -4.01
CA PHE A 398 14.35 32.65 -3.75
C PHE A 398 15.08 33.99 -3.48
N GLU A 399 16.22 33.96 -2.78
CA GLU A 399 17.04 35.16 -2.59
C GLU A 399 17.58 35.72 -3.91
N MET A 400 17.90 34.85 -4.89
CA MET A 400 18.26 35.28 -6.24
C MET A 400 17.06 35.95 -6.93
N ASP A 401 15.85 35.38 -6.86
CA ASP A 401 14.67 35.99 -7.49
C ASP A 401 14.40 37.43 -6.98
N LEU A 402 14.65 37.71 -5.69
CA LEU A 402 14.49 39.06 -5.11
C LEU A 402 15.54 40.08 -5.57
N ALA A 403 16.70 39.63 -6.05
CA ALA A 403 17.74 40.54 -6.52
C ALA A 403 17.50 41.04 -7.96
N PHE A 404 16.56 40.44 -8.71
CA PHE A 404 16.15 40.94 -10.03
C PHE A 404 15.54 42.34 -10.00
N ASP A 405 14.95 42.76 -8.87
CA ASP A 405 14.36 44.11 -8.72
C ASP A 405 15.42 45.23 -8.80
N LYS A 406 16.70 44.89 -8.59
CA LYS A 406 17.80 45.86 -8.56
C LYS A 406 18.61 45.87 -9.85
N GLU A 407 18.96 44.69 -10.35
CA GLU A 407 19.77 44.54 -11.56
C GLU A 407 19.54 43.16 -12.22
N PRO A 408 19.79 43.04 -13.53
CA PRO A 408 19.76 41.75 -14.20
C PRO A 408 20.82 40.79 -13.63
N LEU A 409 20.35 39.68 -13.04
CA LEU A 409 21.21 38.71 -12.37
C LEU A 409 21.88 37.71 -13.32
N ILE A 410 21.16 37.27 -14.35
CA ILE A 410 21.63 36.19 -15.23
C ILE A 410 22.54 36.78 -16.30
N LYS A 411 23.83 36.94 -15.99
CA LYS A 411 24.80 37.53 -16.92
C LYS A 411 25.32 36.48 -17.90
N THR A 412 25.50 35.25 -17.42
CA THR A 412 26.16 34.15 -18.11
C THR A 412 25.31 32.87 -18.12
N THR A 413 25.75 31.86 -18.87
CA THR A 413 25.12 30.54 -18.87
C THR A 413 25.31 29.83 -17.53
N GLU A 414 26.43 30.08 -16.86
CA GLU A 414 26.73 29.58 -15.52
C GLU A 414 25.77 30.15 -14.47
N ASP A 415 25.43 31.43 -14.56
CA ASP A 415 24.43 32.06 -13.67
C ASP A 415 23.04 31.43 -13.86
N LEU A 416 22.64 31.20 -15.12
CA LEU A 416 21.38 30.53 -15.46
C LEU A 416 21.34 29.10 -14.91
N ARG A 417 22.45 28.38 -15.05
CA ARG A 417 22.60 27.03 -14.50
C ARG A 417 22.50 27.04 -12.98
N LEU A 418 23.28 27.88 -12.29
CA LEU A 418 23.26 27.98 -10.82
C LEU A 418 21.85 28.33 -10.29
N TYR A 419 21.17 29.28 -10.94
CA TYR A 419 19.78 29.59 -10.61
C TYR A 419 18.89 28.35 -10.72
N SER A 420 18.97 27.65 -11.86
CA SER A 420 18.15 26.47 -12.15
C SER A 420 18.46 25.28 -11.24
N GLU A 421 19.73 25.10 -10.85
CA GLU A 421 20.18 24.11 -9.89
C GLU A 421 19.52 24.35 -8.53
N ARG A 422 19.40 25.62 -8.10
CA ARG A 422 18.79 26.00 -6.82
C ARG A 422 17.28 25.87 -6.79
N VAL A 423 16.57 26.34 -7.83
CA VAL A 423 15.09 26.38 -7.81
C VAL A 423 14.42 25.08 -8.29
N ALA A 424 15.12 24.25 -9.05
CA ALA A 424 14.57 23.00 -9.60
C ALA A 424 15.47 21.78 -9.39
N GLY A 425 16.79 21.94 -9.51
CA GLY A 425 17.76 20.86 -9.27
C GLY A 425 17.67 20.30 -7.85
N THR A 426 17.59 21.16 -6.83
CA THR A 426 17.37 20.79 -5.42
C THR A 426 16.08 20.01 -5.21
N VAL A 427 14.99 20.39 -5.90
CA VAL A 427 13.70 19.69 -5.83
C VAL A 427 13.83 18.27 -6.38
N ALA A 428 14.56 18.09 -7.48
CA ALA A 428 14.84 16.77 -8.02
C ALA A 428 15.71 15.93 -7.07
N GLN A 429 16.71 16.53 -6.41
CA GLN A 429 17.50 15.85 -5.38
C GLN A 429 16.61 15.34 -4.24
N MET A 430 15.77 16.21 -3.67
CA MET A 430 14.84 15.84 -2.59
C MET A 430 13.85 14.74 -3.02
N CYS A 431 13.36 14.76 -4.26
CA CYS A 431 12.52 13.68 -4.80
C CYS A 431 13.26 12.33 -4.80
N ILE A 432 14.54 12.32 -5.19
CA ILE A 432 15.37 11.11 -5.24
C ILE A 432 15.74 10.63 -3.83
N GLU A 433 16.00 11.52 -2.89
CA GLU A 433 16.20 11.16 -1.48
C GLU A 433 14.99 10.43 -0.89
N LEU A 434 13.77 10.92 -1.17
CA LEU A 434 12.54 10.23 -0.75
C LEU A 434 12.39 8.85 -1.42
N ILE A 435 12.84 8.70 -2.68
CA ILE A 435 12.85 7.41 -3.37
C ILE A 435 13.78 6.43 -2.65
N PHE A 436 15.03 6.82 -2.37
CA PHE A 436 15.98 5.94 -1.68
C PHE A 436 15.59 5.65 -0.23
N ASN A 437 14.87 6.57 0.42
CA ASN A 437 14.32 6.34 1.75
C ASN A 437 13.26 5.22 1.78
N TRP A 438 12.35 5.21 0.80
CA TRP A 438 11.28 4.21 0.71
C TRP A 438 11.70 2.90 0.06
N TYR A 439 12.62 2.97 -0.89
CA TYR A 439 13.13 1.82 -1.62
C TYR A 439 14.65 1.73 -1.43
N PRO A 440 15.11 1.21 -0.28
CA PRO A 440 16.54 1.04 -0.01
C PRO A 440 17.21 0.27 -1.14
N SER A 441 18.26 0.87 -1.69
CA SER A 441 19.02 0.30 -2.79
C SER A 441 20.28 -0.38 -2.27
N ALA A 442 20.67 -1.50 -2.88
CA ALA A 442 21.95 -2.15 -2.61
C ALA A 442 23.14 -1.41 -3.26
N LEU A 443 22.86 -0.33 -4.01
CA LEU A 443 23.87 0.49 -4.67
C LEU A 443 24.77 1.18 -3.62
N PRO A 444 26.09 1.27 -3.86
CA PRO A 444 27.00 2.04 -3.02
C PRO A 444 26.56 3.50 -2.88
N VAL A 445 26.87 4.12 -1.74
CA VAL A 445 26.51 5.53 -1.45
C VAL A 445 27.00 6.48 -2.55
N GLU A 446 28.19 6.24 -3.10
CA GLU A 446 28.76 7.09 -4.16
C GLU A 446 27.98 7.00 -5.47
N GLU A 447 27.43 5.83 -5.79
CA GLU A 447 26.56 5.67 -6.95
C GLU A 447 25.21 6.33 -6.72
N GLN A 448 24.65 6.24 -5.51
CA GLN A 448 23.44 6.98 -5.14
C GLN A 448 23.65 8.51 -5.28
N ARG A 449 24.80 9.03 -4.85
CA ARG A 449 25.18 10.44 -5.07
C ARG A 449 25.25 10.81 -6.55
N THR A 450 25.80 9.93 -7.38
CA THR A 450 25.84 10.13 -8.83
C THR A 450 24.43 10.21 -9.43
N ILE A 451 23.50 9.39 -8.96
CA ILE A 451 22.09 9.43 -9.40
C ILE A 451 21.41 10.72 -8.93
N VAL A 452 21.66 11.15 -7.69
CA VAL A 452 21.16 12.43 -7.15
C VAL A 452 21.70 13.61 -7.97
N ALA A 453 22.98 13.60 -8.35
CA ALA A 453 23.60 14.61 -9.20
C ALA A 453 23.00 14.64 -10.62
N ALA A 454 22.75 13.47 -11.22
CA ALA A 454 22.04 13.38 -12.49
C ALA A 454 20.60 13.91 -12.36
N GLY A 455 19.92 13.62 -11.24
CA GLY A 455 18.62 14.20 -10.91
C GLY A 455 18.64 15.72 -10.84
N ASN A 456 19.68 16.32 -10.24
CA ASN A 456 19.86 17.76 -10.26
C ASN A 456 19.94 18.30 -11.71
N GLY A 457 20.75 17.67 -12.56
CA GLY A 457 20.83 18.02 -13.99
C GLY A 457 19.49 17.90 -14.73
N MET A 458 18.71 16.86 -14.41
CA MET A 458 17.34 16.73 -14.91
C MET A 458 16.45 17.88 -14.42
N GLY A 459 16.56 18.29 -13.16
CA GLY A 459 15.85 19.47 -12.63
C GLY A 459 16.19 20.76 -13.40
N VAL A 460 17.46 20.96 -13.73
CA VAL A 460 17.91 22.09 -14.58
C VAL A 460 17.28 22.02 -15.98
N ALA A 461 17.26 20.84 -16.61
CA ALA A 461 16.61 20.66 -17.91
C ALA A 461 15.13 21.07 -17.88
N LEU A 462 14.40 20.64 -16.84
CA LEU A 462 12.99 20.99 -16.65
C LEU A 462 12.81 22.50 -16.43
N GLN A 463 13.73 23.15 -15.71
CA GLN A 463 13.70 24.59 -15.49
C GLN A 463 13.99 25.39 -16.77
N TYR A 464 14.89 24.90 -17.62
CA TYR A 464 15.14 25.53 -18.93
C TYR A 464 13.91 25.45 -19.83
N VAL A 465 13.20 24.30 -19.83
CA VAL A 465 11.90 24.19 -20.50
C VAL A 465 10.87 25.15 -19.88
N ASN A 466 10.89 25.33 -18.55
CA ASN A 466 9.99 26.26 -17.87
C ASN A 466 10.25 27.72 -18.30
N ILE A 467 11.49 28.18 -18.26
CA ILE A 467 11.90 29.52 -18.70
C ILE A 467 11.59 29.70 -20.19
N ALA A 468 11.91 28.70 -21.02
CA ALA A 468 11.60 28.70 -22.44
C ALA A 468 10.10 28.74 -22.73
N ARG A 469 9.23 28.32 -21.80
CA ARG A 469 7.78 28.41 -21.94
C ARG A 469 7.26 29.80 -21.57
N ASP A 470 7.82 30.38 -20.51
CA ASP A 470 7.21 31.50 -19.78
C ASP A 470 7.86 32.87 -20.05
N ILE A 471 8.80 32.98 -21.00
CA ILE A 471 9.47 34.26 -21.38
C ILE A 471 8.53 35.48 -21.40
N GLU A 472 7.37 35.38 -22.05
CA GLU A 472 6.41 36.49 -22.14
C GLU A 472 5.67 36.79 -20.83
N VAL A 473 5.47 35.77 -19.98
CA VAL A 473 4.82 35.90 -18.68
C VAL A 473 5.82 36.51 -17.69
N ASP A 474 7.06 36.04 -17.71
CA ASP A 474 8.15 36.53 -16.87
C ASP A 474 8.48 38.00 -17.18
N ALA A 475 8.51 38.36 -18.47
CA ALA A 475 8.72 39.74 -18.88
C ALA A 475 7.65 40.71 -18.35
N LYS A 476 6.39 40.26 -18.22
CA LYS A 476 5.29 41.09 -17.69
C LYS A 476 5.42 41.38 -16.19
N ILE A 477 6.16 40.54 -15.46
CA ILE A 477 6.46 40.77 -14.05
C ILE A 477 7.88 41.34 -13.87
N GLY A 478 8.51 41.84 -14.94
CA GLY A 478 9.81 42.52 -14.87
C GLY A 478 11.02 41.60 -14.85
N ARG A 479 10.87 40.29 -15.09
CA ARG A 479 11.95 39.29 -15.01
C ARG A 479 12.37 38.81 -16.40
N VAL A 480 13.69 38.73 -16.65
CA VAL A 480 14.27 38.07 -17.82
C VAL A 480 15.36 37.10 -17.39
N TYR A 481 15.09 35.81 -17.57
CA TYR A 481 16.03 34.74 -17.21
C TYR A 481 17.01 34.37 -18.35
N LEU A 482 16.85 34.95 -19.55
CA LEU A 482 17.81 34.75 -20.64
C LEU A 482 19.15 35.43 -20.30
N PRO A 483 20.30 34.76 -20.48
CA PRO A 483 21.59 35.34 -20.17
C PRO A 483 21.87 36.64 -20.94
N LEU A 484 22.37 37.68 -20.25
CA LEU A 484 22.69 38.97 -20.87
C LEU A 484 23.70 38.84 -22.03
N LYS A 485 24.68 37.94 -21.89
CA LYS A 485 25.63 37.64 -22.99
C LYS A 485 24.89 37.15 -24.24
N TRP A 486 23.87 36.32 -24.10
CA TRP A 486 23.10 35.82 -25.24
C TRP A 486 22.23 36.92 -25.85
N LEU A 487 21.66 37.81 -25.03
CA LEU A 487 20.92 38.98 -25.51
C LEU A 487 21.84 39.88 -26.36
N ALA A 488 23.03 40.18 -25.85
CA ALA A 488 24.02 41.01 -26.55
C ALA A 488 24.47 40.41 -27.89
N GLU A 489 24.63 39.08 -27.98
CA GLU A 489 24.98 38.36 -29.22
C GLU A 489 23.96 38.58 -30.34
N VAL A 490 22.68 38.74 -30.00
CA VAL A 490 21.60 39.02 -30.97
C VAL A 490 21.26 40.51 -31.06
N GLY A 491 21.97 41.37 -30.35
CA GLY A 491 21.74 42.82 -30.35
C GLY A 491 20.52 43.26 -29.55
N LEU A 492 20.11 42.47 -28.55
CA LEU A 492 19.03 42.82 -27.62
C LEU A 492 19.58 43.20 -26.25
N SER A 493 18.88 44.11 -25.58
CA SER A 493 19.07 44.47 -24.17
C SER A 493 17.99 43.84 -23.29
N TYR A 494 18.24 43.82 -21.97
CA TYR A 494 17.27 43.37 -20.97
C TYR A 494 15.93 44.13 -21.09
N ASP A 495 15.98 45.45 -21.20
CA ASP A 495 14.80 46.32 -21.30
C ASP A 495 14.00 46.09 -22.58
N GLU A 496 14.65 45.72 -23.69
CA GLU A 496 13.98 45.41 -24.94
C GLU A 496 13.19 44.10 -24.84
N VAL A 497 13.72 43.10 -24.15
CA VAL A 497 12.99 41.85 -23.89
C VAL A 497 11.77 42.11 -23.01
N LEU A 498 11.89 42.97 -21.99
CA LEU A 498 10.75 43.36 -21.15
C LEU A 498 9.65 44.06 -21.97
N LYS A 499 10.03 44.98 -22.86
CA LYS A 499 9.08 45.77 -23.67
C LYS A 499 8.47 44.99 -24.83
N LYS A 500 9.24 44.07 -25.43
CA LYS A 500 8.87 43.29 -26.63
C LYS A 500 9.30 41.82 -26.47
N PRO A 501 8.64 41.05 -25.60
CA PRO A 501 9.01 39.65 -25.36
C PRO A 501 8.68 38.73 -26.54
N ASP A 502 7.97 39.22 -27.55
CA ASP A 502 7.62 38.56 -28.81
C ASP A 502 8.62 38.86 -29.95
N HIS A 503 9.74 39.54 -29.66
CA HIS A 503 10.73 39.89 -30.67
C HIS A 503 11.24 38.65 -31.43
N PRO A 504 11.35 38.68 -32.78
CA PRO A 504 11.72 37.50 -33.57
C PRO A 504 13.05 36.85 -33.17
N GLN A 505 14.01 37.63 -32.69
CA GLN A 505 15.31 37.11 -32.21
C GLN A 505 15.22 36.35 -30.87
N ILE A 506 14.21 36.62 -30.04
CA ILE A 506 13.96 35.87 -28.80
C ILE A 506 13.66 34.41 -29.12
N GLU A 507 13.04 34.13 -30.27
CA GLU A 507 12.78 32.75 -30.69
C GLU A 507 14.07 31.98 -30.99
N ALA A 508 15.12 32.64 -31.47
CA ALA A 508 16.43 32.01 -31.62
C ALA A 508 17.03 31.64 -30.25
N LEU A 509 16.87 32.51 -29.25
CA LEU A 509 17.32 32.25 -27.88
C LEU A 509 16.48 31.18 -27.18
N ARG A 510 15.16 31.15 -27.42
CA ARG A 510 14.26 30.08 -26.95
C ARG A 510 14.71 28.73 -27.50
N LYS A 511 15.04 28.64 -28.79
CA LYS A 511 15.57 27.42 -29.41
C LYS A 511 16.91 26.99 -28.82
N ARG A 512 17.81 27.94 -28.54
CA ARG A 512 19.07 27.67 -27.84
C ARG A 512 18.80 27.08 -26.45
N LEU A 513 17.93 27.71 -25.67
CA LEU A 513 17.57 27.25 -24.33
C LEU A 513 16.94 25.84 -24.35
N LEU A 514 16.05 25.57 -25.31
CA LEU A 514 15.47 24.24 -25.49
C LEU A 514 16.54 23.22 -25.91
N LYS A 515 17.47 23.57 -26.79
CA LYS A 515 18.58 22.70 -27.17
C LYS A 515 19.41 22.32 -25.94
N ASP A 516 19.77 23.29 -25.11
CA ASP A 516 20.54 23.06 -23.88
C ASP A 516 19.74 22.20 -22.89
N ALA A 517 18.43 22.43 -22.76
CA ALA A 517 17.53 21.61 -21.94
C ALA A 517 17.51 20.15 -22.40
N PHE A 518 17.41 19.91 -23.71
CA PHE A 518 17.41 18.56 -24.26
C PHE A 518 18.78 17.89 -24.11
N SER A 519 19.90 18.62 -24.20
CA SER A 519 21.23 18.05 -23.91
C SER A 519 21.32 17.53 -22.48
N LEU A 520 20.92 18.36 -21.50
CA LEU A 520 20.91 17.98 -20.09
C LEU A 520 19.97 16.80 -19.80
N TYR A 521 18.80 16.78 -20.45
CA TYR A 521 17.87 15.66 -20.38
C TYR A 521 18.50 14.37 -20.91
N GLU A 522 19.16 14.41 -22.08
CA GLU A 522 19.81 13.24 -22.68
C GLU A 522 20.97 12.73 -21.82
N GLU A 523 21.72 13.62 -21.17
CA GLU A 523 22.80 13.25 -20.24
C GLU A 523 22.26 12.58 -18.96
N ALA A 524 21.10 13.01 -18.47
CA ALA A 524 20.55 12.57 -17.19
C ALA A 524 19.54 11.42 -17.29
N LYS A 525 18.89 11.19 -18.44
CA LYS A 525 17.76 10.24 -18.57
C LYS A 525 18.13 8.81 -18.19
N ASP A 526 19.34 8.36 -18.51
CA ASP A 526 19.78 7.00 -18.23
C ASP A 526 19.98 6.74 -16.72
N ALA A 527 20.16 7.80 -15.92
CA ALA A 527 20.21 7.68 -14.46
C ALA A 527 18.86 7.21 -13.87
N ILE A 528 17.74 7.43 -14.58
CA ILE A 528 16.43 6.91 -14.17
C ILE A 528 16.47 5.38 -14.12
N GLU A 529 17.21 4.72 -15.01
CA GLU A 529 17.33 3.26 -15.04
C GLU A 529 18.18 2.69 -13.91
N ARG A 530 18.86 3.54 -13.15
CA ARG A 530 19.59 3.15 -11.94
C ARG A 530 18.78 3.38 -10.65
N LEU A 531 17.62 4.02 -10.73
CA LEU A 531 16.70 4.13 -9.59
C LEU A 531 16.12 2.76 -9.21
N PRO A 532 15.58 2.61 -7.98
CA PRO A 532 14.74 1.46 -7.62
C PRO A 532 13.63 1.24 -8.65
N ILE A 533 13.38 -0.02 -9.02
CA ILE A 533 12.49 -0.40 -10.13
C ILE A 533 11.09 0.17 -9.96
N GLU A 534 10.60 0.26 -8.72
CA GLU A 534 9.30 0.80 -8.35
C GLU A 534 9.15 2.30 -8.65
N ALA A 535 10.25 3.06 -8.72
CA ALA A 535 10.25 4.51 -8.94
C ALA A 535 10.51 4.93 -10.40
N ARG A 536 11.08 4.06 -11.23
CA ARG A 536 11.51 4.39 -12.60
C ARG A 536 10.34 4.86 -13.46
N GLY A 537 9.31 4.03 -13.59
CA GLY A 537 8.12 4.33 -14.41
C GLY A 537 7.47 5.66 -14.02
N PRO A 538 7.15 5.87 -12.72
CA PRO A 538 6.58 7.12 -12.26
C PRO A 538 7.45 8.36 -12.54
N ILE A 539 8.78 8.25 -12.35
CA ILE A 539 9.72 9.34 -12.65
C ILE A 539 9.78 9.62 -14.14
N ARG A 540 9.84 8.61 -15.01
CA ARG A 540 9.74 8.80 -16.47
C ARG A 540 8.45 9.53 -16.83
N VAL A 541 7.30 9.13 -16.30
CA VAL A 541 6.03 9.81 -16.57
C VAL A 541 6.07 11.29 -16.16
N ALA A 542 6.64 11.60 -14.99
CA ALA A 542 6.77 12.97 -14.52
C ALA A 542 7.69 13.82 -15.43
N VAL A 543 8.86 13.30 -15.78
CA VAL A 543 9.85 13.96 -16.65
C VAL A 543 9.30 14.12 -18.07
N GLU A 544 8.83 13.05 -18.69
CA GLU A 544 8.32 13.06 -20.07
C GLU A 544 7.10 13.97 -20.23
N SER A 545 6.21 13.99 -19.25
CA SER A 545 5.04 14.89 -19.26
C SER A 545 5.43 16.36 -19.35
N TYR A 546 6.62 16.71 -18.86
CA TYR A 546 7.13 18.08 -18.86
C TYR A 546 8.03 18.33 -20.07
N MET A 547 8.91 17.39 -20.43
CA MET A 547 9.76 17.50 -21.64
C MET A 547 8.93 17.58 -22.93
N GLU A 548 7.74 16.96 -22.95
CA GLU A 548 6.80 17.10 -24.06
C GLU A 548 6.34 18.56 -24.26
N ILE A 549 6.34 19.39 -23.22
CA ILE A 549 6.11 20.84 -23.36
C ILE A 549 7.22 21.44 -24.22
N GLY A 550 8.48 21.12 -23.93
CA GLY A 550 9.64 21.55 -24.72
C GLY A 550 9.55 21.09 -26.18
N ARG A 551 9.14 19.85 -26.43
CA ARG A 551 8.95 19.33 -27.80
C ARG A 551 7.87 20.08 -28.56
N VAL A 552 6.78 20.45 -27.89
CA VAL A 552 5.71 21.27 -28.48
C VAL A 552 6.19 22.69 -28.78
N LEU A 553 6.98 23.30 -27.89
CA LEU A 553 7.57 24.63 -28.11
C LEU A 553 8.56 24.66 -29.28
N GLY A 554 9.21 23.53 -29.61
CA GLY A 554 10.11 23.44 -30.75
C GLY A 554 9.44 23.33 -32.13
N GLN A 555 8.12 23.17 -32.22
CA GLN A 555 7.39 22.99 -33.48
C GLN A 555 7.06 24.32 -34.17
N ALA A 556 7.16 24.43 -35.49
CA ALA A 556 7.01 25.70 -36.22
C ALA A 556 5.66 26.44 -36.07
N ASN A 557 4.58 25.75 -35.66
CA ASN A 557 3.22 26.31 -35.60
C ASN A 557 2.57 26.21 -34.20
N PHE A 558 3.36 26.18 -33.12
CA PHE A 558 2.78 26.11 -31.78
C PHE A 558 2.03 27.40 -31.42
N LYS A 559 0.82 27.26 -30.84
CA LYS A 559 0.09 28.40 -30.26
C LYS A 559 0.18 28.33 -28.75
N VAL A 560 0.84 29.31 -28.14
CA VAL A 560 0.82 29.51 -26.69
C VAL A 560 -0.54 30.10 -26.32
N LYS A 561 -1.46 29.27 -25.79
CA LYS A 561 -2.71 29.81 -25.24
C LYS A 561 -2.43 30.42 -23.87
N ALA A 562 -2.53 31.75 -23.77
CA ALA A 562 -2.40 32.50 -22.51
C ALA A 562 -1.15 32.10 -21.68
N GLY A 563 0.02 31.98 -22.31
CA GLY A 563 1.26 31.57 -21.64
C GLY A 563 1.40 30.07 -21.33
N ARG A 564 0.52 29.18 -21.83
CA ARG A 564 0.59 27.73 -21.54
C ARG A 564 0.52 26.88 -22.81
N ALA A 565 1.67 26.35 -23.25
CA ALA A 565 1.67 25.21 -24.16
C ALA A 565 1.06 24.00 -23.43
N THR A 566 0.01 23.39 -24.00
CA THR A 566 -0.70 22.25 -23.40
C THR A 566 -0.60 21.02 -24.28
N VAL A 567 -0.08 19.92 -23.72
CA VAL A 567 0.00 18.62 -24.40
C VAL A 567 -1.40 18.01 -24.55
N PRO A 568 -1.81 17.51 -25.74
CA PRO A 568 -3.07 16.79 -25.94
C PRO A 568 -3.23 15.57 -25.02
N LYS A 569 -4.45 15.24 -24.58
CA LYS A 569 -4.70 14.12 -23.63
C LYS A 569 -4.22 12.75 -24.13
N SER A 570 -4.33 12.47 -25.42
CA SER A 570 -3.95 11.17 -26.01
C SER A 570 -2.44 10.92 -25.98
N ARG A 571 -1.62 11.96 -26.19
CA ARG A 571 -0.15 11.86 -26.15
C ARG A 571 0.42 11.70 -24.73
N ARG A 572 -0.37 11.99 -23.70
CA ARG A 572 0.01 11.77 -22.29
C ARG A 572 -0.20 10.32 -21.82
N ILE A 573 -0.89 9.50 -22.60
CA ILE A 573 -1.36 8.16 -22.22
C ILE A 573 -0.74 7.06 -23.11
N MET A 574 -0.03 7.42 -24.19
CA MET A 574 0.62 6.42 -25.04
C MET A 574 1.79 5.75 -24.30
N PRO A 575 1.88 4.42 -24.29
CA PRO A 575 3.11 3.73 -23.94
C PRO A 575 4.15 4.09 -25.01
N PHE A 576 5.22 4.75 -24.60
CA PHE A 576 6.35 5.02 -25.48
C PHE A 576 7.01 3.68 -25.85
N PRO A 577 7.33 3.44 -27.14
CA PRO A 577 8.07 2.25 -27.52
C PRO A 577 9.53 2.45 -27.10
N ASP A 578 9.97 1.75 -26.06
CA ASP A 578 11.32 1.17 -26.05
C ASP A 578 11.48 0.18 -24.91
N ASN A 579 11.53 -1.10 -25.29
CA ASN A 579 12.05 -2.21 -24.50
C ASN A 579 12.86 -3.10 -25.46
N TYR A 580 13.75 -2.51 -26.26
CA TYR A 580 14.76 -3.31 -26.95
C TYR A 580 15.85 -3.65 -25.93
N THR A 581 15.77 -4.86 -25.39
CA THR A 581 16.87 -5.47 -24.65
C THR A 581 17.58 -6.35 -25.67
N ASP A 582 18.85 -6.06 -25.94
CA ASP A 582 19.67 -6.91 -26.79
C ASP A 582 19.82 -8.28 -26.11
N GLU A 583 19.13 -9.30 -26.64
CA GLU A 583 19.16 -10.66 -26.12
C GLU A 583 20.58 -11.25 -26.14
N THR A 584 21.49 -10.71 -26.96
CA THR A 584 22.85 -11.24 -27.10
C THR A 584 23.82 -10.75 -26.02
N THR A 585 23.65 -9.54 -25.47
CA THR A 585 24.51 -9.01 -24.40
C THR A 585 23.93 -9.17 -22.99
N PHE A 586 22.60 -9.28 -22.84
CA PHE A 586 21.96 -9.38 -21.51
C PHE A 586 22.36 -10.65 -20.74
N LEU A 587 22.57 -11.76 -21.43
CA LEU A 587 22.95 -13.04 -20.80
C LEU A 587 24.44 -13.09 -20.43
N ASP A 588 25.31 -12.39 -21.17
CA ASP A 588 26.76 -12.37 -20.92
C ASP A 588 27.14 -11.58 -19.65
N HIS A 589 26.24 -10.73 -19.14
CA HIS A 589 26.46 -9.92 -17.94
C HIS A 589 25.86 -10.51 -16.64
N LEU A 590 25.31 -11.73 -16.68
CA LEU A 590 24.88 -12.45 -15.48
C LEU A 590 26.10 -12.93 -14.67
N GLN A 591 26.64 -12.04 -13.84
CA GLN A 591 27.54 -12.45 -12.76
C GLN A 591 26.79 -13.39 -11.80
N ARG A 592 27.37 -14.57 -11.54
CA ARG A 592 26.94 -15.47 -10.47
C ARG A 592 26.94 -14.69 -9.16
N ASN A 593 25.79 -14.71 -8.47
CA ASN A 593 25.53 -14.00 -7.22
C ASN A 593 26.73 -14.07 -6.25
N PRO A 594 27.49 -12.98 -6.05
CA PRO A 594 28.67 -12.95 -5.18
C PRO A 594 28.31 -13.00 -3.68
N ARG A 595 27.01 -12.98 -3.33
CA ARG A 595 26.51 -12.92 -1.95
C ARG A 595 25.60 -14.10 -1.63
N LEU A 596 26.05 -15.33 -1.93
CA LEU A 596 25.48 -16.50 -1.28
C LEU A 596 25.92 -16.47 0.20
N GLN A 597 25.02 -16.09 1.11
CA GLN A 597 25.21 -16.31 2.55
C GLN A 597 24.96 -17.81 2.80
N PRO A 598 25.97 -18.62 3.17
CA PRO A 598 25.73 -20.01 3.51
C PRO A 598 24.95 -20.06 4.82
N TYR A 599 23.79 -20.71 4.82
CA TYR A 599 23.05 -20.97 6.05
C TYR A 599 23.87 -21.92 6.94
N GLU A 600 24.06 -21.55 8.20
CA GLU A 600 24.63 -22.41 9.24
C GLU A 600 23.69 -23.62 9.47
N PHE A 601 24.16 -24.82 9.12
CA PHE A 601 23.36 -26.05 9.16
C PHE A 601 22.62 -26.26 10.49
N TRP A 602 23.26 -25.92 11.61
CA TRP A 602 22.68 -26.11 12.95
C TRP A 602 21.58 -25.10 13.29
N SER A 603 21.67 -23.87 12.77
CA SER A 603 20.59 -22.87 12.91
C SER A 603 19.38 -23.32 12.09
N LEU A 604 19.61 -23.74 10.85
CA LEU A 604 18.55 -24.27 9.98
C LEU A 604 17.92 -25.54 10.57
N MET A 605 18.71 -26.41 11.21
CA MET A 605 18.22 -27.60 11.90
C MET A 605 17.39 -27.23 13.15
N GLY A 606 17.78 -26.20 13.90
CA GLY A 606 17.01 -25.66 15.01
C GLY A 606 15.63 -25.16 14.57
N ASP A 607 15.60 -24.32 13.52
CA ASP A 607 14.35 -23.80 12.96
C ASP A 607 13.49 -24.92 12.35
N ALA A 608 14.11 -25.90 11.69
CA ALA A 608 13.42 -27.08 11.17
C ALA A 608 12.86 -27.98 12.29
N THR A 609 13.48 -28.01 13.48
CA THR A 609 12.99 -28.80 14.61
C THR A 609 11.64 -28.29 15.11
N VAL A 610 11.39 -26.98 15.04
CA VAL A 610 10.08 -26.39 15.38
C VAL A 610 9.00 -26.90 14.41
N ILE A 611 9.30 -26.92 13.11
CA ILE A 611 8.39 -27.45 12.09
C ILE A 611 8.15 -28.96 12.29
N VAL A 612 9.21 -29.73 12.56
CA VAL A 612 9.14 -31.17 12.83
C VAL A 612 8.34 -31.47 14.10
N GLN A 613 8.51 -30.67 15.17
CA GLN A 613 7.73 -30.79 16.40
C GLN A 613 6.25 -30.53 16.16
N HIS A 614 5.90 -29.51 15.38
CA HIS A 614 4.52 -29.24 15.00
C HIS A 614 3.92 -30.38 14.19
N LEU A 615 4.63 -30.88 13.17
CA LEU A 615 4.18 -32.01 12.36
C LEU A 615 4.02 -33.29 13.19
N ALA A 616 4.95 -33.55 14.14
CA ALA A 616 4.85 -34.68 15.05
C ALA A 616 3.64 -34.56 15.98
N THR A 617 3.37 -33.37 16.52
CA THR A 617 2.20 -33.11 17.38
C THR A 617 0.89 -33.36 16.63
N VAL A 618 0.85 -32.91 15.38
CA VAL A 618 -0.27 -33.15 14.44
C VAL A 618 -0.49 -34.65 14.21
N ILE A 619 0.59 -35.39 13.93
CA ILE A 619 0.52 -36.84 13.71
C ILE A 619 0.07 -37.57 14.98
N ILE A 620 0.59 -37.20 16.15
CA ILE A 620 0.19 -37.78 17.45
C ILE A 620 -1.31 -37.52 17.69
N PHE A 621 -1.79 -36.29 17.44
CA PHE A 621 -3.20 -35.96 17.56
C PHE A 621 -4.06 -36.84 16.64
N ALA A 622 -3.69 -36.97 15.36
CA ALA A 622 -4.41 -37.81 14.41
C ALA A 622 -4.40 -39.29 14.84
N CYS A 623 -3.27 -39.82 15.30
CA CYS A 623 -3.16 -41.20 15.78
C CYS A 623 -4.04 -41.44 17.02
N CYS A 624 -4.03 -40.52 17.99
CA CYS A 624 -4.89 -40.57 19.17
C CYS A 624 -6.37 -40.53 18.78
N PHE A 625 -6.74 -39.66 17.85
CA PHE A 625 -8.12 -39.52 17.37
C PHE A 625 -8.61 -40.78 16.64
N VAL A 626 -7.79 -41.34 15.73
CA VAL A 626 -8.08 -42.61 15.05
C VAL A 626 -8.22 -43.76 16.05
N ALA A 627 -7.32 -43.84 17.03
CA ALA A 627 -7.33 -44.88 18.05
C ALA A 627 -8.57 -44.80 18.96
N ILE A 628 -9.06 -43.59 19.26
CA ILE A 628 -10.31 -43.36 19.98
C ILE A 628 -11.52 -43.81 19.12
N ILE A 629 -11.58 -43.42 17.85
CA ILE A 629 -12.73 -43.72 16.97
C ILE A 629 -12.88 -45.23 16.73
N HIS A 630 -11.77 -45.97 16.66
CA HIS A 630 -11.78 -47.42 16.52
C HIS A 630 -11.86 -48.17 17.85
N ASP A 631 -12.21 -47.49 18.95
CA ASP A 631 -12.30 -48.03 20.32
C ASP A 631 -11.04 -48.80 20.79
N ARG A 632 -9.88 -48.51 20.20
CA ARG A 632 -8.60 -49.15 20.56
C ARG A 632 -8.01 -48.56 21.83
N VAL A 633 -8.30 -47.29 22.12
CA VAL A 633 -7.80 -46.57 23.29
C VAL A 633 -8.90 -45.69 23.86
N SER A 634 -9.10 -45.76 25.18
CA SER A 634 -10.07 -44.89 25.87
C SER A 634 -9.62 -43.42 25.85
N PRO A 635 -10.50 -42.46 25.54
CA PRO A 635 -10.20 -41.02 25.64
C PRO A 635 -9.69 -40.61 27.03
N VAL A 636 -10.22 -41.26 28.08
CA VAL A 636 -9.82 -41.01 29.47
C VAL A 636 -8.37 -41.43 29.71
N ALA A 637 -7.94 -42.54 29.11
CA ALA A 637 -6.56 -43.00 29.21
C ALA A 637 -5.59 -42.03 28.51
N ILE A 638 -5.95 -41.52 27.33
CA ILE A 638 -5.12 -40.56 26.58
C ILE A 638 -4.98 -39.26 27.37
N VAL A 639 -6.09 -38.70 27.87
CA VAL A 639 -6.07 -37.48 28.68
C VAL A 639 -5.31 -37.70 29.99
N GLY A 640 -5.48 -38.85 30.64
CA GLY A 640 -4.77 -39.22 31.86
C GLY A 640 -3.25 -39.27 31.66
N TRP A 641 -2.77 -40.00 30.66
CA TRP A 641 -1.35 -40.10 30.34
C TRP A 641 -0.76 -38.78 29.84
N ALA A 642 -1.48 -38.04 28.99
CA ALA A 642 -1.03 -36.72 28.54
C ALA A 642 -0.88 -35.72 29.70
N THR A 643 -1.83 -35.74 30.65
CA THR A 643 -1.76 -34.90 31.85
C THR A 643 -0.58 -35.30 32.74
N LEU A 644 -0.37 -36.59 32.95
CA LEU A 644 0.77 -37.09 33.75
C LEU A 644 2.11 -36.70 33.12
N CYS A 645 2.28 -36.92 31.80
CA CYS A 645 3.49 -36.53 31.08
C CYS A 645 3.72 -35.02 31.10
N THR A 646 2.66 -34.21 30.98
CA THR A 646 2.76 -32.74 31.04
C THR A 646 3.21 -32.26 32.42
N VAL A 647 2.67 -32.85 33.49
CA VAL A 647 3.07 -32.54 34.86
C VAL A 647 4.53 -32.93 35.11
N LEU A 648 4.94 -34.13 34.67
CA LEU A 648 6.32 -34.60 34.78
C LEU A 648 7.29 -33.70 33.98
N ALA A 649 6.94 -33.35 32.74
CA ALA A 649 7.74 -32.45 31.91
C ALA A 649 7.87 -31.06 32.53
N TRP A 650 6.81 -30.54 33.16
CA TRP A 650 6.84 -29.28 33.87
C TRP A 650 7.79 -29.32 35.08
N PHE A 651 7.76 -30.40 35.87
CA PHE A 651 8.71 -30.58 36.98
C PHE A 651 10.15 -30.72 36.51
N LEU A 652 10.40 -31.44 35.41
CA LEU A 652 11.73 -31.59 34.81
C LEU A 652 12.25 -30.26 34.27
N TRP A 653 11.42 -29.51 33.55
CA TRP A 653 11.76 -28.20 33.03
C TRP A 653 12.04 -27.19 34.16
N ASP A 654 11.19 -27.14 35.19
CA ASP A 654 11.41 -26.29 36.35
C ASP A 654 12.69 -26.70 37.12
N HIS A 655 12.98 -28.00 37.24
CA HIS A 655 14.25 -28.47 37.82
C HIS A 655 15.46 -28.01 36.99
N TRP A 656 15.42 -28.18 35.66
CA TRP A 656 16.51 -27.82 34.75
C TRP A 656 16.75 -26.30 34.69
N MET A 657 15.71 -25.49 34.52
CA MET A 657 15.79 -24.03 34.62
C MET A 657 16.32 -23.58 35.99
N GLY A 658 15.98 -24.32 37.05
CA GLY A 658 16.52 -24.10 38.39
C GLY A 658 18.04 -24.28 38.48
N GLN A 659 18.60 -25.22 37.72
CA GLN A 659 20.05 -25.43 37.64
C GLN A 659 20.72 -24.31 36.82
N GLU A 660 20.17 -23.91 35.67
CA GLU A 660 20.72 -22.81 34.88
C GLU A 660 20.76 -21.49 35.67
N PHE A 661 19.67 -21.09 36.34
CA PHE A 661 19.66 -19.88 37.17
C PHE A 661 20.65 -19.95 38.34
N ALA A 662 20.85 -21.12 38.97
CA ALA A 662 21.89 -21.29 39.98
C ALA A 662 23.30 -21.17 39.39
N THR A 663 23.49 -21.62 38.15
CA THR A 663 24.76 -21.51 37.41
C THR A 663 25.06 -20.06 37.04
N VAL A 664 24.07 -19.32 36.52
CA VAL A 664 24.19 -17.88 36.22
C VAL A 664 24.40 -17.04 37.49
N SER A 665 23.74 -17.39 38.61
CA SER A 665 23.93 -16.71 39.90
C SER A 665 25.32 -16.96 40.52
N ASN A 666 25.91 -18.13 40.29
CA ASN A 666 27.27 -18.46 40.70
C ASN A 666 28.33 -17.79 39.81
N VAL A 667 28.04 -17.51 38.53
CA VAL A 667 28.92 -16.72 37.64
C VAL A 667 28.88 -15.22 38.00
N ALA A 668 27.72 -14.72 38.43
CA ALA A 668 27.54 -13.32 38.84
C ALA A 668 28.11 -12.97 40.24
N SER A 669 28.56 -13.95 41.02
CA SER A 669 29.09 -13.76 42.40
C SER A 669 30.61 -13.87 42.52
N THR A 670 31.35 -13.82 41.41
CA THR A 670 32.82 -13.69 41.42
C THR A 670 33.19 -12.25 41.82
N PRO A 671 33.92 -12.00 42.92
CA PRO A 671 34.05 -10.65 43.49
C PRO A 671 35.07 -9.81 42.73
N THR A 672 34.63 -8.73 42.10
CA THR A 672 35.46 -7.54 41.84
C THR A 672 35.32 -6.58 43.01
N SER A 673 36.45 -6.26 43.63
CA SER A 673 36.60 -5.27 44.70
C SER A 673 36.08 -3.90 44.26
N ASP A 674 35.08 -3.36 44.95
CA ASP A 674 35.26 -2.17 45.81
C ASP A 674 33.91 -1.53 46.23
N THR A 675 33.87 -1.21 47.53
CA THR A 675 33.06 -0.19 48.21
C THR A 675 31.54 -0.35 48.39
N ASP A 676 31.22 -0.79 49.62
CA ASP A 676 30.13 -0.39 50.51
C ASP A 676 29.14 0.69 50.07
N LYS A 677 27.84 0.33 50.13
CA LYS A 677 26.82 0.98 50.98
C LYS A 677 25.51 0.18 50.96
N ALA A 678 25.26 -0.57 52.04
CA ALA A 678 24.01 -1.27 52.27
C ALA A 678 22.97 -0.35 52.95
N GLY A 679 21.77 -0.27 52.36
CA GLY A 679 20.55 0.19 53.02
C GLY A 679 19.55 -0.98 53.11
N PRO A 680 18.77 -1.12 54.21
CA PRO A 680 17.97 -2.33 54.44
C PRO A 680 16.67 -2.29 53.63
N GLN A 681 16.43 -3.30 52.78
CA GLN A 681 15.08 -3.57 52.26
C GLN A 681 14.40 -4.70 53.04
N PRO A 682 13.09 -4.56 53.35
CA PRO A 682 12.35 -5.47 54.20
C PRO A 682 12.00 -6.79 53.48
N SER A 683 12.19 -7.88 54.21
CA SER A 683 11.72 -9.23 53.88
C SER A 683 10.19 -9.33 53.85
N SER A 684 9.62 -9.90 52.78
CA SER A 684 8.46 -10.84 52.79
C SER A 684 7.64 -10.88 51.49
N ALA A 685 8.26 -10.80 50.30
CA ALA A 685 7.60 -11.19 49.06
C ALA A 685 8.08 -12.59 48.64
N LEU A 686 7.15 -13.52 48.41
CA LEU A 686 7.43 -14.82 47.78
C LEU A 686 8.36 -14.62 46.58
N SER A 687 9.43 -15.42 46.49
CA SER A 687 10.37 -15.44 45.36
C SER A 687 9.60 -15.40 44.02
N GLY A 688 10.05 -14.59 43.05
CA GLY A 688 9.37 -14.42 41.76
C GLY A 688 9.05 -15.76 41.05
N ARG A 689 9.85 -16.80 41.33
CA ARG A 689 9.60 -18.17 40.88
C ARG A 689 8.33 -18.78 41.49
N ALA A 690 8.06 -18.55 42.77
CA ALA A 690 6.83 -19.02 43.42
C ALA A 690 5.58 -18.31 42.88
N GLN A 691 5.68 -17.02 42.52
CA GLN A 691 4.59 -16.30 41.85
C GLN A 691 4.34 -16.84 40.43
N GLN A 692 5.38 -17.15 39.67
CA GLN A 692 5.25 -17.71 38.32
C GLN A 692 4.66 -19.13 38.33
N ARG A 693 5.08 -19.97 39.29
CA ARG A 693 4.45 -21.29 39.53
C ARG A 693 2.97 -21.16 39.88
N LEU A 694 2.61 -20.21 40.75
CA LEU A 694 1.23 -19.96 41.15
C LEU A 694 0.37 -19.47 39.97
N ALA A 695 0.89 -18.56 39.15
CA ALA A 695 0.19 -18.07 37.95
C ALA A 695 -0.04 -19.20 36.93
N THR A 696 0.97 -20.05 36.71
CA THR A 696 0.86 -21.21 35.79
C THR A 696 -0.17 -22.22 36.29
N ALA A 697 -0.16 -22.55 37.58
CA ALA A 697 -1.14 -23.43 38.19
C ALA A 697 -2.56 -22.87 38.09
N LYS A 698 -2.74 -21.56 38.30
CA LYS A 698 -4.03 -20.87 38.20
C LYS A 698 -4.60 -20.91 36.78
N SER A 699 -3.76 -20.68 35.77
CA SER A 699 -4.14 -20.78 34.36
C SER A 699 -4.52 -22.21 33.95
N ALA A 700 -3.73 -23.21 34.40
CA ALA A 700 -4.02 -24.61 34.11
C ALA A 700 -5.37 -25.06 34.72
N LEU A 701 -5.64 -24.67 35.97
CA LEU A 701 -6.91 -24.96 36.64
C LEU A 701 -8.11 -24.32 35.92
N LEU A 702 -7.93 -23.10 35.43
CA LEU A 702 -8.99 -22.34 34.75
C LEU A 702 -9.31 -22.92 33.37
N ILE A 703 -8.30 -23.36 32.61
CA ILE A 703 -8.49 -24.06 31.33
C ILE A 703 -9.19 -25.40 31.55
N TYR A 704 -8.77 -26.18 32.55
CA TYR A 704 -9.39 -27.46 32.86
C TYR A 704 -10.86 -27.32 33.27
N ALA A 705 -11.18 -26.34 34.12
CA ALA A 705 -12.55 -26.04 34.52
C ALA A 705 -13.43 -25.58 33.34
N ALA A 706 -12.88 -24.75 32.44
CA ALA A 706 -13.59 -24.31 31.23
C ALA A 706 -13.90 -25.47 30.27
N LEU A 707 -12.94 -26.37 30.05
CA LEU A 707 -13.13 -27.55 29.20
C LEU A 707 -14.16 -28.52 29.79
N LEU A 708 -14.16 -28.74 31.10
CA LEU A 708 -15.19 -29.54 31.78
C LEU A 708 -16.59 -28.91 31.63
N GLY A 709 -16.69 -27.59 31.80
CA GLY A 709 -17.96 -26.85 31.63
C GLY A 709 -18.49 -26.86 30.20
N LEU A 710 -17.61 -26.86 29.20
CA LEU A 710 -17.98 -26.93 27.78
C LEU A 710 -18.21 -28.36 27.27
N SER A 711 -17.79 -29.38 28.00
CA SER A 711 -17.87 -30.78 27.56
C SER A 711 -19.28 -31.26 27.17
N PRO A 712 -20.38 -30.86 27.85
CA PRO A 712 -21.73 -31.29 27.45
C PRO A 712 -22.15 -30.69 26.10
N ILE A 713 -21.73 -29.44 25.83
CA ILE A 713 -22.03 -28.71 24.58
C ILE A 713 -21.26 -29.35 23.42
N LEU A 714 -19.96 -29.62 23.63
CA LEU A 714 -19.12 -30.31 22.65
C LEU A 714 -19.63 -31.72 22.34
N LYS A 715 -20.08 -32.47 23.37
CA LYS A 715 -20.69 -33.79 23.19
C LYS A 715 -21.99 -33.74 22.37
N SER A 716 -22.80 -32.70 22.56
CA SER A 716 -24.03 -32.48 21.79
C SER A 716 -23.74 -32.14 20.32
N LEU A 717 -22.84 -31.18 20.07
CA LEU A 717 -22.37 -30.79 18.73
C LEU A 717 -21.75 -31.95 17.95
N THR A 718 -20.99 -32.81 18.63
CA THR A 718 -20.34 -33.97 18.01
C THR A 718 -21.35 -35.05 17.62
N ARG A 719 -22.44 -35.21 18.40
CA ARG A 719 -23.53 -36.14 18.05
C ARG A 719 -24.37 -35.68 16.85
N SER A 720 -24.47 -34.37 16.61
CA SER A 720 -25.25 -33.81 15.50
C SER A 720 -24.46 -33.60 14.20
N THR A 721 -23.17 -33.93 14.19
CA THR A 721 -22.26 -33.68 13.06
C THR A 721 -21.71 -35.01 12.53
N THR A 722 -21.71 -35.23 11.20
CA THR A 722 -21.22 -36.48 10.61
C THR A 722 -19.71 -36.62 10.77
N SER A 723 -19.20 -37.85 10.90
CA SER A 723 -17.77 -38.17 11.05
C SER A 723 -16.92 -37.48 9.98
N ASP A 724 -17.41 -37.44 8.74
CA ASP A 724 -16.66 -36.92 7.60
C ASP A 724 -16.54 -35.39 7.66
N SER A 725 -17.54 -34.72 8.21
CA SER A 725 -17.51 -33.27 8.43
C SER A 725 -16.53 -32.91 9.55
N ILE A 726 -16.44 -33.76 10.58
CA ILE A 726 -15.45 -33.61 11.65
C ILE A 726 -14.04 -33.82 11.08
N TRP A 727 -13.83 -34.86 10.26
CA TRP A 727 -12.56 -35.10 9.55
C TRP A 727 -12.17 -33.91 8.67
N ALA A 728 -13.10 -33.39 7.88
CA ALA A 728 -12.84 -32.25 7.01
C ALA A 728 -12.52 -30.98 7.81
N LEU A 729 -13.32 -30.65 8.82
CA LEU A 729 -13.12 -29.45 9.64
C LEU A 729 -11.82 -29.54 10.44
N SER A 730 -11.52 -30.68 11.05
CA SER A 730 -10.27 -30.91 11.78
C SER A 730 -9.07 -30.84 10.84
N THR A 731 -9.14 -31.44 9.64
CA THR A 731 -8.07 -31.35 8.64
C THR A 731 -7.87 -29.91 8.13
N TRP A 732 -8.94 -29.14 7.97
CA TRP A 732 -8.85 -27.75 7.55
C TRP A 732 -8.30 -26.83 8.63
N LEU A 733 -8.78 -26.95 9.87
CA LEU A 733 -8.23 -26.20 11.00
C LEU A 733 -6.76 -26.52 11.23
N LEU A 734 -6.36 -27.77 10.97
CA LEU A 734 -4.97 -28.22 10.99
C LEU A 734 -4.13 -27.57 9.90
N LEU A 735 -4.58 -27.61 8.64
CA LEU A 735 -3.90 -26.99 7.51
C LEU A 735 -3.80 -25.47 7.66
N MET A 736 -4.86 -24.83 8.18
CA MET A 736 -4.83 -23.40 8.51
C MET A 736 -3.86 -23.11 9.64
N ASN A 737 -3.82 -23.91 10.71
CA ASN A 737 -2.82 -23.74 11.75
C ASN A 737 -1.41 -23.88 11.16
N VAL A 738 -1.15 -24.89 10.34
CA VAL A 738 0.16 -25.08 9.68
C VAL A 738 0.51 -23.94 8.71
N ALA A 739 -0.46 -23.34 8.03
CA ALA A 739 -0.20 -22.26 7.07
C ALA A 739 -0.06 -20.88 7.73
N PHE A 740 -0.72 -20.66 8.86
CA PHE A 740 -0.84 -19.33 9.49
C PHE A 740 -0.17 -19.23 10.87
N PHE A 741 0.37 -20.32 11.41
CA PHE A 741 1.15 -20.28 12.64
C PHE A 741 2.47 -19.54 12.40
N ASP A 742 2.87 -18.71 13.36
CA ASP A 742 4.11 -17.96 13.30
C ASP A 742 5.27 -18.88 13.69
N TYR A 743 5.96 -19.40 12.67
CA TYR A 743 7.15 -20.24 12.86
C TYR A 743 8.42 -19.45 13.08
N SER A 744 8.36 -18.11 13.16
CA SER A 744 9.52 -17.36 13.61
C SER A 744 9.81 -17.77 15.05
N GLY A 745 10.97 -18.41 15.27
CA GLY A 745 11.39 -18.88 16.58
C GLY A 745 11.26 -17.75 17.59
N GLY A 746 10.53 -18.00 18.68
CA GLY A 746 10.36 -17.07 19.77
C GLY A 746 11.69 -16.84 20.50
N THR A 747 12.58 -16.04 19.91
CA THR A 747 13.72 -15.47 20.58
C THR A 747 13.57 -13.96 20.53
N GLY A 748 13.26 -13.38 21.68
CA GLY A 748 13.62 -12.00 21.99
C GLY A 748 15.15 -11.88 22.04
N ALA A 749 15.81 -12.10 20.91
CA ALA A 749 17.13 -11.56 20.68
C ALA A 749 16.91 -10.06 20.43
N GLN A 750 16.97 -9.29 21.51
CA GLN A 750 17.42 -7.92 21.41
C GLN A 750 18.71 -7.96 20.60
N TYR A 751 18.65 -7.52 19.35
CA TYR A 751 19.83 -6.96 18.71
C TYR A 751 20.16 -5.73 19.55
N GLU A 752 21.06 -5.89 20.52
CA GLU A 752 21.80 -4.76 21.07
C GLU A 752 22.51 -4.12 19.87
N ASP A 753 22.06 -2.92 19.53
CA ASP A 753 22.80 -1.99 18.68
C ASP A 753 24.17 -1.78 19.34
N HIS A 754 25.18 -2.49 18.84
CA HIS A 754 26.55 -2.02 19.01
C HIS A 754 26.69 -0.74 18.18
N SER A 755 26.63 0.39 18.88
CA SER A 755 27.01 1.70 18.37
C SER A 755 28.40 1.64 17.72
N PRO A 756 28.61 2.25 16.54
CA PRO A 756 29.95 2.38 16.00
C PRO A 756 30.68 3.47 16.79
N PHE A 757 31.69 3.04 17.55
CA PHE A 757 32.90 3.75 17.96
C PHE A 757 32.92 5.27 17.73
N GLU A 758 32.80 6.03 18.82
CA GLU A 758 33.34 7.38 18.94
C GLU A 758 34.86 7.34 18.77
N TYR A 759 35.36 7.89 17.67
CA TYR A 759 36.75 8.30 17.60
C TYR A 759 36.90 9.64 18.32
N THR A 760 37.37 9.57 19.57
CA THR A 760 38.13 10.65 20.17
C THR A 760 39.58 10.49 19.71
N CYS A 761 40.14 11.52 19.08
CA CYS A 761 41.58 11.72 19.01
C CYS A 761 41.86 13.14 19.49
N GLY A 762 42.75 13.22 20.47
CA GLY A 762 43.42 14.45 20.88
C GLY A 762 44.59 14.80 19.98
#